data_AF-A0A533RZF5-F1
#
_entry.id   AF-A0A533RZF5-F1
#
_cell.length_a   1.000
_cell.length_b   1.000
_cell.length_c   1.000
_cell.angle_alpha   90.00
_cell.angle_beta   90.00
_cell.angle_gamma   90.00
#
_symmetry.space_group_name_H-M   'P 1'
#
loop_
_entity.id
_entity.type
_entity.pdbx_description
1 polymer ?
#
loop_
_entity_poly.entity_id
_entity_poly.type
_entity_poly.pdbx_seq_one_letter_code
_entity_poly.pdbx_strand_id
1 'polypeptide(L)'
;EVLKYLKNTYGNQLFSVEDVQDVVEKVLIEKGHAKTAKAYILYRAHRNRIREAKGELMDAVEEILVETNRENANISNSPSAKMLQIASAASKKYYLSRLIPEELALAHTQGDMHIHDLDFYGKTLTCLQIPLGRLLKEGFNNGHGYIRPPKRPASATALAAIILQSCQNDMHGGQSFPFFDTDIATFVKDADEEETYQAMEAFIYNLNSMHSLSGDERIWVYDKHQSKLGQVSMSEFDETFEEGRYKALSLNYETGKTELKDITASIKHKNVHRLLKVQVKSGQSVTVTENHSMMALDRLGRVTVAVPEELGSGLLPKRIDFAAEKVVFDLSGYPYSRKHPLEKLELTPALAKFLGYYVAEGSVDGSTIFLAIFNKVIEQDVDNLLREIKPTIHTRLRYNKEGRPRDLACNVGQTFAAFVGDICGRGAANKRIPTELFFAAPEIIRAFLDGYFSGDGTVGRNRIVAGTVSRELRDGLQLLCARLDIPVSFREVKKPKTNFATSRPRYLISVGGVYARDISVTGKDAAHLAEVKGEQTQYDYEWLRPLIKEVYGVNGWASYNYRITPDVINTIINDLESRLDSVNIDEVKKLACREYLLEVVRQVALTIKTTERYHLLKKVNNGELPSGTKYFPALANYAAVLDNLYLPH
;
A
#
# COMPACT_ATOMS: atom_id res chain seq x y z
N GLU A 1 -12.65 47.62 -47.88
CA GLU A 1 -13.67 48.14 -46.92
C GLU A 1 -13.44 47.66 -45.49
N VAL A 2 -13.22 46.36 -45.25
CA VAL A 2 -12.83 45.79 -43.93
C VAL A 2 -11.75 46.62 -43.21
N LEU A 3 -10.64 46.94 -43.88
CA LEU A 3 -9.57 47.76 -43.31
C LEU A 3 -10.02 49.17 -42.91
N LYS A 4 -10.94 49.77 -43.67
CA LYS A 4 -11.52 51.09 -43.37
C LYS A 4 -12.43 51.00 -42.14
N TYR A 5 -13.22 49.92 -42.04
CA TYR A 5 -14.08 49.66 -40.88
C TYR A 5 -13.25 49.41 -39.61
N LEU A 6 -12.21 48.57 -39.68
CA LEU A 6 -11.30 48.32 -38.55
C LEU A 6 -10.60 49.61 -38.09
N LYS A 7 -10.06 50.40 -39.03
CA LYS A 7 -9.40 51.68 -38.72
C LYS A 7 -10.35 52.69 -38.08
N ASN A 8 -11.60 52.74 -38.52
CA ASN A 8 -12.60 53.63 -37.92
C ASN A 8 -13.09 53.15 -36.54
N THR A 9 -13.15 51.84 -36.32
CA THR A 9 -13.69 51.24 -35.09
C THR A 9 -12.65 51.22 -33.96
N TYR A 10 -11.41 50.83 -34.26
CA TYR A 10 -10.35 50.65 -33.25
C TYR A 10 -9.30 51.77 -33.28
N GLY A 11 -9.24 52.60 -34.33
CA GLY A 11 -8.27 53.69 -34.42
C GLY A 11 -6.82 53.19 -34.35
N ASN A 12 -6.09 53.63 -33.32
CA ASN A 12 -4.72 53.20 -33.00
C ASN A 12 -4.66 52.08 -31.93
N GLN A 13 -5.79 51.54 -31.50
CA GLN A 13 -5.82 50.43 -30.53
C GLN A 13 -5.55 49.09 -31.22
N LEU A 14 -4.93 48.17 -30.48
CA LEU A 14 -4.69 46.80 -30.93
C LEU A 14 -6.01 46.04 -31.00
N PHE A 15 -6.24 45.31 -32.10
CA PHE A 15 -7.39 44.42 -32.31
C PHE A 15 -6.90 43.00 -32.61
N SER A 16 -7.72 42.01 -32.27
CA SER A 16 -7.40 40.59 -32.40
C SER A 16 -7.67 40.07 -33.81
N VAL A 17 -7.19 38.85 -34.08
CA VAL A 17 -7.48 38.15 -35.34
C VAL A 17 -8.97 37.82 -35.48
N GLU A 18 -9.70 37.60 -34.37
CA GLU A 18 -11.14 37.33 -34.38
C GLU A 18 -11.94 38.59 -34.72
N ASP A 19 -11.52 39.76 -34.22
CA ASP A 19 -12.13 41.05 -34.59
C ASP A 19 -12.04 41.30 -36.11
N VAL A 20 -10.91 40.95 -36.73
CA VAL A 20 -10.76 41.04 -38.19
C VAL A 20 -11.73 40.11 -38.90
N GLN A 21 -11.86 38.87 -38.44
CA GLN A 21 -12.75 37.87 -39.05
C GLN A 21 -14.22 38.28 -38.96
N ASP A 22 -14.65 38.83 -37.81
CA ASP A 22 -16.02 39.32 -37.60
C ASP A 22 -16.33 40.52 -38.51
N VAL A 23 -15.37 41.43 -38.70
CA VAL A 23 -15.54 42.56 -39.64
C VAL A 23 -15.57 42.09 -41.09
N VAL A 24 -14.78 41.07 -41.46
CA VAL A 24 -14.85 40.47 -42.81
C VAL A 24 -16.23 39.89 -43.07
N GLU A 25 -16.77 39.11 -42.13
CA GLU A 25 -18.13 38.54 -42.22
C GLU A 25 -19.18 39.65 -42.37
N LYS A 26 -19.14 40.64 -41.49
CA LYS A 26 -20.08 41.77 -41.49
C LYS A 26 -20.06 42.53 -42.82
N VAL A 27 -18.87 42.89 -43.32
CA VAL A 27 -18.74 43.62 -44.58
C VAL A 27 -19.21 42.79 -45.77
N LEU A 28 -18.93 41.48 -45.81
CA LEU A 28 -19.40 40.61 -46.87
C LEU A 28 -20.95 40.49 -46.90
N ILE A 29 -21.58 40.45 -45.73
CA ILE A 29 -23.05 40.43 -45.60
C ILE A 29 -23.65 41.78 -46.02
N GLU A 30 -23.16 42.89 -45.47
CA GLU A 30 -23.68 44.24 -45.74
C GLU A 30 -23.52 44.67 -47.21
N LYS A 31 -22.53 44.11 -47.91
CA LYS A 31 -22.28 44.37 -49.34
C LYS A 31 -23.01 43.41 -50.28
N GLY A 32 -23.85 42.54 -49.75
CA GLY A 32 -24.68 41.62 -50.54
C GLY A 32 -23.94 40.39 -51.08
N HIS A 33 -22.74 40.09 -50.60
CA HIS A 33 -21.96 38.91 -50.98
C HIS A 33 -22.30 37.67 -50.13
N ALA A 34 -23.60 37.37 -49.98
CA ALA A 34 -24.10 36.35 -49.06
C ALA A 34 -23.52 34.94 -49.30
N LYS A 35 -23.30 34.54 -50.57
CA LYS A 35 -22.67 33.24 -50.89
C LYS A 35 -21.22 33.15 -50.39
N THR A 36 -20.46 34.21 -50.59
CA THR A 36 -19.06 34.30 -50.15
C THR A 36 -18.96 34.39 -48.63
N ALA A 37 -19.86 35.15 -48.00
CA ALA A 37 -19.97 35.21 -46.54
C ALA A 37 -20.22 33.81 -45.94
N LYS A 38 -21.21 33.06 -46.48
CA LYS A 38 -21.50 31.70 -46.02
C LYS A 38 -20.31 30.74 -46.17
N ALA A 39 -19.60 30.80 -47.31
CA ALA A 39 -18.40 29.98 -47.51
C ALA A 39 -17.27 30.36 -46.54
N TYR A 40 -17.08 31.66 -46.28
CA TYR A 40 -16.09 32.17 -45.32
C TYR A 40 -16.40 31.75 -43.89
N ILE A 41 -17.67 31.83 -43.46
CA ILE A 41 -18.15 31.38 -42.14
C ILE A 41 -17.87 29.88 -41.95
N LEU A 42 -18.24 29.05 -42.94
CA LEU A 42 -18.00 27.60 -42.89
C LEU A 42 -16.50 27.27 -42.86
N TYR A 43 -15.69 27.99 -43.65
CA TYR A 43 -14.24 27.84 -43.65
C TYR A 43 -13.62 28.21 -42.28
N ARG A 44 -14.05 29.32 -41.68
CA ARG A 44 -13.61 29.75 -40.34
C ARG A 44 -13.99 28.72 -39.28
N ALA A 45 -15.23 28.26 -39.27
CA ALA A 45 -15.72 27.23 -38.34
C ALA A 45 -14.92 25.93 -38.47
N HIS A 46 -14.55 25.54 -39.69
CA HIS A 46 -13.69 24.38 -39.94
C HIS A 46 -12.24 24.60 -39.46
N ARG A 47 -11.65 25.77 -39.71
CA ARG A 47 -10.28 26.13 -39.27
C ARG A 47 -10.18 26.31 -37.75
N ASN A 48 -11.24 26.78 -37.09
CA ASN A 48 -11.31 26.89 -35.64
C ASN A 48 -11.40 25.50 -35.01
N ARG A 49 -12.27 24.61 -35.52
CA ARG A 49 -12.29 23.19 -35.14
C ARG A 49 -10.92 22.52 -35.26
N ILE A 50 -10.17 22.79 -36.35
CA ILE A 50 -8.81 22.23 -36.52
C ILE A 50 -7.83 22.81 -35.50
N ARG A 51 -7.92 24.10 -35.17
CA ARG A 51 -7.04 24.75 -34.18
C ARG A 51 -7.33 24.29 -32.76
N GLU A 52 -8.60 24.22 -32.37
CA GLU A 52 -9.04 23.62 -31.09
C GLU A 52 -8.59 22.17 -31.01
N ALA A 53 -8.80 21.39 -32.09
CA ALA A 53 -8.36 20.01 -32.13
C ALA A 53 -6.83 19.86 -31.95
N LYS A 54 -6.04 20.80 -32.49
CA LYS A 54 -4.58 20.81 -32.33
C LYS A 54 -4.16 21.28 -30.93
N GLY A 55 -4.83 22.27 -30.35
CA GLY A 55 -4.59 22.75 -28.98
C GLY A 55 -4.84 21.65 -27.97
N GLU A 56 -6.06 21.12 -27.94
CA GLU A 56 -6.47 20.03 -27.05
C GLU A 56 -5.63 18.75 -27.22
N LEU A 57 -5.10 18.46 -28.42
CA LEU A 57 -4.19 17.32 -28.60
C LEU A 57 -2.83 17.60 -27.95
N MET A 58 -2.31 18.81 -28.08
CA MET A 58 -1.05 19.19 -27.44
C MET A 58 -1.23 19.27 -25.92
N ASP A 59 -2.38 19.72 -25.43
CA ASP A 59 -2.75 19.70 -24.01
C ASP A 59 -2.85 18.26 -23.49
N ALA A 60 -3.49 17.35 -24.25
CA ALA A 60 -3.53 15.93 -23.91
C ALA A 60 -2.16 15.27 -23.96
N VAL A 61 -1.27 15.66 -24.87
CA VAL A 61 0.13 15.19 -24.90
C VAL A 61 0.92 15.72 -23.72
N GLU A 62 0.72 16.97 -23.33
CA GLU A 62 1.30 17.56 -22.10
C GLU A 62 0.82 16.81 -20.86
N GLU A 63 -0.48 16.49 -20.78
CA GLU A 63 -1.07 15.68 -19.71
C GLU A 63 -0.51 14.24 -19.71
N ILE A 64 -0.40 13.57 -20.87
CA ILE A 64 0.18 12.21 -20.98
C ILE A 64 1.66 12.17 -20.57
N LEU A 65 2.41 13.26 -20.79
CA LEU A 65 3.79 13.36 -20.33
C LEU A 65 3.89 13.41 -18.80
N VAL A 66 2.84 13.92 -18.14
CA VAL A 66 2.74 14.13 -16.68
C VAL A 66 2.01 12.97 -15.97
N GLU A 67 0.95 12.40 -16.55
CA GLU A 67 0.07 11.37 -15.98
C GLU A 67 -0.34 10.29 -17.01
N THR A 68 -0.24 9.03 -16.60
CA THR A 68 -0.57 7.86 -17.43
C THR A 68 -2.07 7.56 -17.36
N ASN A 69 -2.80 7.73 -18.47
CA ASN A 69 -4.22 7.33 -18.57
C ASN A 69 -4.34 5.79 -18.65
N ARG A 70 -5.12 5.18 -17.75
CA ARG A 70 -5.16 3.72 -17.47
C ARG A 70 -6.39 3.00 -18.04
N GLU A 71 -6.83 3.34 -19.26
CA GLU A 71 -7.93 2.61 -19.92
C GLU A 71 -7.53 1.19 -20.35
N ASN A 72 -6.23 0.93 -20.58
CA ASN A 72 -5.71 -0.40 -20.91
C ASN A 72 -4.72 -0.85 -19.82
N ALA A 73 -5.04 -1.99 -19.19
CA ALA A 73 -4.25 -2.57 -18.10
C ALA A 73 -2.85 -3.07 -18.51
N ASN A 74 -2.58 -3.19 -19.81
CA ASN A 74 -1.30 -3.67 -20.36
C ASN A 74 -0.31 -2.52 -20.66
N ILE A 75 -0.71 -1.26 -20.50
CA ILE A 75 0.13 -0.10 -20.84
C ILE A 75 0.93 0.35 -19.61
N SER A 76 2.24 0.16 -19.66
CA SER A 76 3.21 0.60 -18.63
C SER A 76 3.54 2.10 -18.73
N ASN A 77 4.49 2.62 -17.94
CA ASN A 77 4.98 4.00 -18.05
C ASN A 77 6.35 4.11 -18.76
N SER A 78 6.71 3.11 -19.56
CA SER A 78 7.95 3.12 -20.35
C SER A 78 7.91 4.19 -21.45
N PRO A 79 9.06 4.64 -21.98
CA PRO A 79 9.09 5.54 -23.14
C PRO A 79 8.23 5.04 -24.31
N SER A 80 8.24 3.73 -24.57
CA SER A 80 7.39 3.09 -25.58
C SER A 80 5.91 3.19 -25.26
N ALA A 81 5.53 3.08 -23.99
CA ALA A 81 4.15 3.20 -23.56
C ALA A 81 3.65 4.65 -23.58
N LYS A 82 4.48 5.64 -23.23
CA LYS A 82 4.15 7.06 -23.45
C LYS A 82 3.98 7.38 -24.93
N MET A 83 4.86 6.85 -25.80
CA MET A 83 4.69 6.97 -27.24
C MET A 83 3.36 6.34 -27.70
N LEU A 84 3.00 5.17 -27.16
CA LEU A 84 1.73 4.51 -27.46
C LEU A 84 0.52 5.33 -26.99
N GLN A 85 0.57 5.94 -25.80
CA GLN A 85 -0.50 6.79 -25.27
C GLN A 85 -0.67 8.07 -26.08
N ILE A 86 0.43 8.73 -26.45
CA ILE A 86 0.40 9.89 -27.35
C ILE A 86 -0.21 9.50 -28.70
N ALA A 87 0.21 8.36 -29.26
CA ALA A 87 -0.35 7.84 -30.49
C ALA A 87 -1.83 7.47 -30.34
N SER A 88 -2.25 6.94 -29.19
CA SER A 88 -3.63 6.58 -28.85
C SER A 88 -4.53 7.82 -28.80
N ALA A 89 -4.12 8.87 -28.06
CA ALA A 89 -4.86 10.13 -28.00
C ALA A 89 -4.99 10.81 -29.36
N ALA A 90 -3.89 10.85 -30.13
CA ALA A 90 -3.91 11.36 -31.51
C ALA A 90 -4.86 10.54 -32.41
N SER A 91 -4.86 9.21 -32.25
CA SER A 91 -5.68 8.30 -33.04
C SER A 91 -7.16 8.45 -32.75
N LYS A 92 -7.58 8.45 -31.47
CA LYS A 92 -8.99 8.65 -31.08
C LYS A 92 -9.55 9.93 -31.68
N LYS A 93 -8.79 11.02 -31.56
CA LYS A 93 -9.16 12.33 -32.13
C LYS A 93 -9.24 12.30 -33.65
N TYR A 94 -8.26 11.70 -34.31
CA TYR A 94 -8.28 11.55 -35.76
C TYR A 94 -9.51 10.77 -36.23
N TYR A 95 -9.85 9.66 -35.57
CA TYR A 95 -10.98 8.83 -35.99
C TYR A 95 -12.31 9.56 -35.82
N LEU A 96 -12.56 10.19 -34.67
CA LEU A 96 -13.81 10.89 -34.43
C LEU A 96 -13.98 12.14 -35.30
N SER A 97 -12.88 12.81 -35.65
CA SER A 97 -12.96 14.06 -36.42
C SER A 97 -12.86 13.88 -37.94
N ARG A 98 -12.32 12.76 -38.43
CA ARG A 98 -11.99 12.60 -39.86
C ARG A 98 -12.34 11.26 -40.49
N LEU A 99 -12.48 10.18 -39.73
CA LEU A 99 -12.71 8.84 -40.29
C LEU A 99 -14.13 8.35 -40.09
N ILE A 100 -14.62 8.42 -38.85
CA ILE A 100 -15.93 7.92 -38.46
C ILE A 100 -16.99 8.92 -38.94
N PRO A 101 -18.10 8.45 -39.56
CA PRO A 101 -19.21 9.30 -39.95
C PRO A 101 -19.66 10.21 -38.79
N GLU A 102 -19.97 11.47 -39.10
CA GLU A 102 -20.30 12.49 -38.08
C GLU A 102 -21.43 12.03 -37.16
N GLU A 103 -22.44 11.35 -37.69
CA GLU A 103 -23.55 10.79 -36.90
C GLU A 103 -23.08 9.74 -35.86
N LEU A 104 -22.12 8.87 -36.22
CA LEU A 104 -21.60 7.82 -35.34
C LEU A 104 -20.56 8.37 -34.35
N ALA A 105 -19.74 9.33 -34.78
CA ALA A 105 -18.79 10.02 -33.91
C ALA A 105 -19.52 10.87 -32.86
N LEU A 106 -20.62 11.52 -33.25
CA LEU A 106 -21.49 12.26 -32.35
C LEU A 106 -22.17 11.31 -31.36
N ALA A 107 -22.75 10.20 -31.85
CA ALA A 107 -23.34 9.17 -30.99
C ALA A 107 -22.33 8.57 -30.00
N HIS A 108 -21.06 8.38 -30.42
CA HIS A 108 -19.98 7.97 -29.53
C HIS A 108 -19.68 9.03 -28.46
N THR A 109 -19.51 10.28 -28.88
CA THR A 109 -19.14 11.39 -27.98
C THR A 109 -20.27 11.74 -27.01
N GLN A 110 -21.53 11.54 -27.41
CA GLN A 110 -22.73 11.75 -26.60
C GLN A 110 -23.07 10.54 -25.71
N GLY A 111 -22.38 9.41 -25.89
CA GLY A 111 -22.60 8.18 -25.13
C GLY A 111 -23.82 7.37 -25.57
N ASP A 112 -24.45 7.71 -26.70
CA ASP A 112 -25.54 6.91 -27.31
C ASP A 112 -25.03 5.56 -27.82
N MET A 113 -23.74 5.50 -28.17
CA MET A 113 -23.01 4.27 -28.45
C MET A 113 -21.60 4.38 -27.87
N HIS A 114 -20.96 3.25 -27.56
CA HIS A 114 -19.53 3.22 -27.24
C HIS A 114 -18.79 2.42 -28.30
N ILE A 115 -17.74 3.01 -28.85
CA ILE A 115 -16.86 2.37 -29.83
C ILE A 115 -15.68 1.88 -29.00
N HIS A 116 -15.67 0.58 -28.72
CA HIS A 116 -14.61 -0.06 -27.96
C HIS A 116 -13.25 0.09 -28.68
N ASP A 117 -12.19 0.25 -27.90
CA ASP A 117 -10.79 0.32 -28.37
C ASP A 117 -10.57 1.34 -29.49
N LEU A 118 -11.21 2.51 -29.35
CA LEU A 118 -11.26 3.53 -30.40
C LEU A 118 -9.87 3.94 -30.90
N ASP A 119 -8.83 3.96 -30.08
CA ASP A 119 -7.44 4.22 -30.47
C ASP A 119 -6.84 3.22 -31.46
N PHE A 120 -7.37 2.00 -31.49
CA PHE A 120 -6.98 0.92 -32.39
C PHE A 120 -8.00 0.65 -33.51
N TYR A 121 -9.14 1.35 -33.51
CA TYR A 121 -10.27 1.16 -34.43
C TYR A 121 -9.90 0.96 -35.91
N GLY A 122 -9.04 1.83 -36.46
CA GLY A 122 -8.59 1.76 -37.86
C GLY A 122 -7.31 0.96 -38.09
N LYS A 123 -6.76 0.27 -37.08
CA LYS A 123 -5.44 -0.38 -37.15
C LYS A 123 -5.51 -1.90 -37.06
N THR A 124 -6.26 -2.44 -36.10
CA THR A 124 -6.19 -3.87 -35.77
C THR A 124 -7.47 -4.41 -35.13
N LEU A 125 -7.47 -5.71 -34.83
CA LEU A 125 -8.52 -6.45 -34.15
C LEU A 125 -8.43 -6.29 -32.62
N THR A 126 -9.56 -6.43 -31.92
CA THR A 126 -9.66 -6.32 -30.46
C THR A 126 -9.12 -7.56 -29.73
N CYS A 127 -9.87 -8.66 -29.71
CA CYS A 127 -9.52 -9.89 -28.99
C CYS A 127 -9.46 -11.06 -29.98
N LEU A 128 -8.66 -12.09 -29.66
CA LEU A 128 -8.62 -13.32 -30.43
C LEU A 128 -8.29 -14.53 -29.55
N GLN A 129 -8.98 -15.64 -29.81
CA GLN A 129 -8.56 -16.97 -29.35
C GLN A 129 -7.51 -17.51 -30.32
N ILE A 130 -6.28 -17.67 -29.84
CA ILE A 130 -5.15 -18.04 -30.71
C ILE A 130 -5.16 -19.57 -30.89
N PRO A 131 -5.14 -20.08 -32.14
CA PRO A 131 -5.12 -21.51 -32.42
C PRO A 131 -3.72 -22.09 -32.19
N LEU A 132 -3.30 -22.20 -30.93
CA LEU A 132 -1.95 -22.58 -30.52
C LEU A 132 -1.53 -23.92 -31.14
N GLY A 133 -2.38 -24.94 -31.06
CA GLY A 133 -2.07 -26.27 -31.61
C GLY A 133 -1.73 -26.26 -33.09
N ARG A 134 -2.41 -25.43 -33.90
CA ARG A 134 -2.10 -25.26 -35.33
C ARG A 134 -0.73 -24.61 -35.51
N LEU A 135 -0.48 -23.50 -34.82
CA LEU A 135 0.77 -22.73 -34.94
C LEU A 135 1.99 -23.56 -34.53
N LEU A 136 1.87 -24.38 -33.47
CA LEU A 136 2.96 -25.26 -33.06
C LEU A 136 3.15 -26.44 -34.02
N LYS A 137 2.08 -27.01 -34.60
CA LYS A 137 2.20 -28.15 -35.53
C LYS A 137 2.72 -27.75 -36.91
N GLU A 138 2.25 -26.64 -37.45
CA GLU A 138 2.58 -26.19 -38.80
C GLU A 138 3.82 -25.30 -38.80
N GLY A 139 4.13 -24.63 -37.68
CA GLY A 139 5.08 -23.53 -37.65
C GLY A 139 4.39 -22.21 -37.99
N PHE A 140 5.10 -21.09 -37.81
CA PHE A 140 4.53 -19.76 -38.03
C PHE A 140 5.61 -18.73 -38.36
N ASN A 141 5.21 -17.56 -38.86
CA ASN A 141 6.10 -16.44 -39.13
C ASN A 141 5.62 -15.23 -38.32
N ASN A 142 6.53 -14.58 -37.60
CA ASN A 142 6.27 -13.41 -36.76
C ASN A 142 6.73 -12.09 -37.42
N GLY A 143 6.93 -12.09 -38.75
CA GLY A 143 7.39 -10.93 -39.51
C GLY A 143 8.91 -10.87 -39.72
N HIS A 144 9.70 -11.63 -38.95
CA HIS A 144 11.17 -11.64 -39.04
C HIS A 144 11.76 -12.95 -39.57
N GLY A 145 10.93 -13.93 -39.88
CA GLY A 145 11.37 -15.22 -40.41
C GLY A 145 10.43 -16.36 -40.03
N TYR A 146 10.57 -17.48 -40.74
CA TYR A 146 9.78 -18.68 -40.47
C TYR A 146 10.33 -19.43 -39.25
N ILE A 147 9.45 -19.68 -38.28
CA ILE A 147 9.70 -20.48 -37.09
C ILE A 147 9.12 -21.87 -37.32
N ARG A 148 9.99 -22.88 -37.22
CA ARG A 148 9.62 -24.29 -37.40
C ARG A 148 8.88 -24.86 -36.19
N PRO A 149 8.08 -25.93 -36.37
CA PRO A 149 7.46 -26.67 -35.28
C PRO A 149 8.46 -27.08 -34.18
N PRO A 150 8.11 -26.90 -32.89
CA PRO A 150 8.92 -27.39 -31.78
C PRO A 150 8.85 -28.91 -31.68
N LYS A 151 9.88 -29.51 -31.07
CA LYS A 151 9.96 -30.97 -30.86
C LYS A 151 10.03 -31.40 -29.40
N ARG A 152 10.16 -30.43 -28.49
CA ARG A 152 10.34 -30.65 -27.04
C ARG A 152 9.42 -29.72 -26.24
N PRO A 153 9.02 -30.10 -25.02
CA PRO A 153 8.20 -29.29 -24.12
C PRO A 153 8.69 -27.84 -24.00
N ALA A 154 9.97 -27.66 -23.66
CA ALA A 154 10.55 -26.33 -23.43
C ALA A 154 10.49 -25.42 -24.67
N SER A 155 10.68 -25.97 -25.87
CA SER A 155 10.53 -25.19 -27.11
C SER A 155 9.07 -24.88 -27.40
N ALA A 156 8.15 -25.79 -27.10
CA ALA A 156 6.72 -25.59 -27.33
C ALA A 156 6.16 -24.48 -26.42
N THR A 157 6.53 -24.50 -25.14
CA THR A 157 6.09 -23.47 -24.18
C THR A 157 6.75 -22.11 -24.44
N ALA A 158 8.03 -22.08 -24.79
CA ALA A 158 8.70 -20.83 -25.19
C ALA A 158 8.04 -20.20 -26.43
N LEU A 159 7.72 -21.01 -27.45
CA LEU A 159 7.00 -20.53 -28.63
C LEU A 159 5.57 -20.09 -28.30
N ALA A 160 4.88 -20.77 -27.38
CA ALA A 160 3.57 -20.33 -26.91
C ALA A 160 3.64 -18.93 -26.26
N ALA A 161 4.65 -18.66 -25.43
CA ALA A 161 4.85 -17.34 -24.83
C ALA A 161 5.15 -16.27 -25.89
N ILE A 162 6.01 -16.58 -26.87
CA ILE A 162 6.34 -15.68 -27.98
C ILE A 162 5.11 -15.38 -28.84
N ILE A 163 4.29 -16.40 -29.15
CA ILE A 163 3.04 -16.22 -29.89
C ILE A 163 2.13 -15.26 -29.14
N LEU A 164 1.93 -15.48 -27.84
CA LEU A 164 1.05 -14.65 -27.02
C LEU A 164 1.55 -13.19 -26.98
N GLN A 165 2.85 -12.99 -26.73
CA GLN A 165 3.47 -11.66 -26.65
C GLN A 165 3.49 -10.94 -28.02
N SER A 166 3.71 -11.67 -29.11
CA SER A 166 3.65 -11.11 -30.45
C SER A 166 2.24 -10.65 -30.78
N CYS A 167 1.22 -11.45 -30.46
CA CYS A 167 -0.18 -11.05 -30.66
C CYS A 167 -0.58 -9.87 -29.78
N GLN A 168 -0.05 -9.75 -28.55
CA GLN A 168 -0.28 -8.60 -27.68
C GLN A 168 0.27 -7.29 -28.25
N ASN A 169 1.38 -7.33 -28.99
CA ASN A 169 1.93 -6.11 -29.61
C ASN A 169 1.06 -5.60 -30.78
N ASP A 170 0.32 -6.50 -31.43
CA ASP A 170 -0.48 -6.21 -32.61
C ASP A 170 -1.97 -6.06 -32.32
N MET A 171 -2.44 -6.25 -31.08
CA MET A 171 -3.85 -6.24 -30.70
C MET A 171 -4.08 -5.52 -29.37
N HIS A 172 -5.26 -4.94 -29.19
CA HIS A 172 -5.57 -4.16 -27.98
C HIS A 172 -6.12 -5.01 -26.82
N GLY A 173 -7.03 -5.94 -27.15
CA GLY A 173 -7.85 -6.66 -26.17
C GLY A 173 -7.16 -7.88 -25.58
N GLY A 174 -7.95 -8.85 -25.10
CA GLY A 174 -7.46 -10.10 -24.52
C GLY A 174 -7.11 -11.16 -25.56
N GLN A 175 -6.04 -11.92 -25.27
CA GLN A 175 -5.61 -13.08 -26.04
C GLN A 175 -5.59 -14.30 -25.14
N SER A 176 -6.06 -15.43 -25.65
CA SER A 176 -6.11 -16.66 -24.88
C SER A 176 -5.82 -17.88 -25.75
N PHE A 177 -5.24 -18.89 -25.13
CA PHE A 177 -5.19 -20.25 -25.66
C PHE A 177 -6.36 -21.04 -25.07
N PRO A 178 -7.45 -21.28 -25.83
CA PRO A 178 -8.67 -21.89 -25.28
C PRO A 178 -8.47 -23.34 -24.83
N PHE A 179 -7.51 -24.06 -25.43
CA PHE A 179 -7.24 -25.49 -25.17
C PHE A 179 -5.74 -25.74 -24.95
N PHE A 180 -5.10 -24.89 -24.13
CA PHE A 180 -3.64 -24.91 -23.94
C PHE A 180 -3.09 -26.29 -23.57
N ASP A 181 -3.74 -26.96 -22.61
CA ASP A 181 -3.39 -28.30 -22.14
C ASP A 181 -3.41 -29.34 -23.27
N THR A 182 -4.47 -29.33 -24.08
CA THR A 182 -4.67 -30.24 -25.20
C THR A 182 -3.67 -29.96 -26.34
N ASP A 183 -3.43 -28.68 -26.63
CA ASP A 183 -2.53 -28.25 -27.69
C ASP A 183 -1.06 -28.56 -27.35
N ILE A 184 -0.69 -28.42 -26.08
CA ILE A 184 0.65 -28.73 -25.57
C ILE A 184 0.84 -30.24 -25.36
N ALA A 185 -0.21 -31.01 -25.08
CA ALA A 185 -0.16 -32.45 -24.81
C ALA A 185 0.69 -33.23 -25.83
N THR A 186 0.59 -32.87 -27.11
CA THR A 186 1.33 -33.54 -28.22
C THR A 186 2.85 -33.42 -28.06
N PHE A 187 3.34 -32.38 -27.38
CA PHE A 187 4.76 -32.09 -27.19
C PHE A 187 5.30 -32.56 -25.83
N VAL A 188 4.42 -32.89 -24.88
CA VAL A 188 4.78 -33.36 -23.52
C VAL A 188 4.52 -34.84 -23.30
N LYS A 189 3.70 -35.50 -24.12
CA LYS A 189 3.30 -36.91 -23.93
C LYS A 189 4.46 -37.92 -23.79
N ASP A 190 5.61 -37.63 -24.43
CA ASP A 190 6.79 -38.50 -24.46
C ASP A 190 7.92 -37.95 -23.57
N ALA A 191 7.69 -36.82 -22.89
CA ALA A 191 8.64 -36.21 -21.97
C ALA A 191 8.46 -36.78 -20.56
N ASP A 192 9.53 -36.77 -19.77
CA ASP A 192 9.42 -37.11 -18.36
C ASP A 192 8.75 -35.97 -17.56
N GLU A 193 8.38 -36.31 -16.32
CA GLU A 193 7.66 -35.39 -15.43
C GLU A 193 8.49 -34.15 -15.11
N GLU A 194 9.81 -34.30 -14.96
CA GLU A 194 10.73 -33.18 -14.68
C GLU A 194 10.84 -32.23 -15.87
N GLU A 195 11.02 -32.74 -17.09
CA GLU A 195 11.08 -31.91 -18.31
C GLU A 195 9.75 -31.20 -18.55
N THR A 196 8.63 -31.86 -18.24
CA THR A 196 7.29 -31.26 -18.33
C THR A 196 7.12 -30.16 -17.30
N TYR A 197 7.48 -30.42 -16.04
CA TYR A 197 7.43 -29.44 -14.95
C TYR A 197 8.27 -28.21 -15.29
N GLN A 198 9.55 -28.40 -15.63
CA GLN A 198 10.47 -27.31 -15.99
C GLN A 198 9.96 -26.47 -17.18
N ALA A 199 9.35 -27.12 -18.18
CA ALA A 199 8.78 -26.42 -19.33
C ALA A 199 7.56 -25.57 -18.97
N MET A 200 6.69 -26.05 -18.08
CA MET A 200 5.53 -25.29 -17.59
C MET A 200 5.94 -24.19 -16.62
N GLU A 201 6.90 -24.46 -15.74
CA GLU A 201 7.46 -23.47 -14.82
C GLU A 201 8.05 -22.30 -15.60
N ALA A 202 8.89 -22.60 -16.60
CA ALA A 202 9.44 -21.59 -17.50
C ALA A 202 8.35 -20.84 -18.28
N PHE A 203 7.25 -21.49 -18.66
CA PHE A 203 6.13 -20.83 -19.32
C PHE A 203 5.47 -19.79 -18.41
N ILE A 204 5.14 -20.18 -17.18
CA ILE A 204 4.52 -19.29 -16.19
C ILE A 204 5.43 -18.12 -15.84
N TYR A 205 6.74 -18.34 -15.75
CA TYR A 205 7.72 -17.26 -15.57
C TYR A 205 7.76 -16.29 -16.75
N ASN A 206 7.68 -16.78 -17.99
CA ASN A 206 7.63 -15.89 -19.16
C ASN A 206 6.34 -15.06 -19.23
N LEU A 207 5.24 -15.55 -18.63
CA LEU A 207 3.96 -14.84 -18.61
C LEU A 207 3.84 -13.84 -17.44
N ASN A 208 4.52 -14.10 -16.32
CA ASN A 208 4.48 -13.24 -15.13
C ASN A 208 5.84 -12.58 -14.93
N SER A 209 6.03 -11.36 -15.45
CA SER A 209 7.23 -10.56 -15.14
C SER A 209 7.27 -10.26 -13.63
N MET A 210 8.10 -10.98 -12.88
CA MET A 210 8.07 -11.00 -11.40
C MET A 210 8.71 -9.78 -10.75
N HIS A 211 8.05 -9.26 -9.71
CA HIS A 211 8.56 -8.22 -8.83
C HIS A 211 9.52 -8.81 -7.80
N SER A 212 10.68 -8.19 -7.60
CA SER A 212 11.77 -8.84 -6.85
C SER A 212 12.37 -7.98 -5.74
N LEU A 213 12.76 -8.64 -4.66
CA LEU A 213 13.46 -8.08 -3.51
C LEU A 213 14.97 -8.32 -3.62
N SER A 214 15.78 -7.46 -3.00
CA SER A 214 17.22 -7.73 -2.84
C SER A 214 17.44 -8.98 -1.97
N GLY A 215 18.48 -9.77 -2.29
CA GLY A 215 18.84 -10.96 -1.52
C GLY A 215 19.20 -10.68 -0.05
N ASP A 216 19.72 -9.49 0.25
CA ASP A 216 20.04 -9.04 1.61
C ASP A 216 18.82 -8.49 2.37
N GLU A 217 17.70 -8.28 1.67
CA GLU A 217 16.49 -7.76 2.31
C GLU A 217 15.91 -8.85 3.22
N ARG A 218 15.43 -8.44 4.39
CA ARG A 218 14.90 -9.36 5.39
C ARG A 218 13.39 -9.32 5.38
N ILE A 219 12.77 -10.49 5.42
CA ILE A 219 11.33 -10.68 5.46
C ILE A 219 10.93 -11.36 6.76
N TRP A 220 9.71 -11.08 7.21
CA TRP A 220 9.08 -11.81 8.31
C TRP A 220 8.45 -13.08 7.77
N VAL A 221 8.86 -14.23 8.31
CA VAL A 221 8.28 -15.53 7.98
C VAL A 221 7.96 -16.28 9.26
N TYR A 222 6.82 -16.97 9.24
CA TYR A 222 6.44 -17.94 10.25
C TYR A 222 6.83 -19.34 9.76
N ASP A 223 7.79 -19.95 10.44
CA ASP A 223 8.20 -21.33 10.22
C ASP A 223 7.30 -22.27 11.02
N LYS A 224 6.47 -23.07 10.35
CA LYS A 224 5.54 -24.01 10.99
C LYS A 224 6.26 -25.13 11.74
N HIS A 225 7.42 -25.57 11.26
CA HIS A 225 8.16 -26.67 11.89
C HIS A 225 8.73 -26.22 13.24
N GLN A 226 9.23 -24.99 13.31
CA GLN A 226 9.74 -24.39 14.54
C GLN A 226 8.65 -23.68 15.36
N SER A 227 7.43 -23.58 14.82
CA SER A 227 6.36 -22.72 15.35
C SER A 227 6.85 -21.29 15.62
N LYS A 228 7.71 -20.77 14.74
CA LYS A 228 8.49 -19.56 15.01
C LYS A 228 8.27 -18.46 13.98
N LEU A 229 7.78 -17.29 14.41
CA LEU A 229 7.84 -16.04 13.65
C LEU A 229 9.21 -15.39 13.85
N GLY A 230 9.92 -15.13 12.75
CA GLY A 230 11.24 -14.51 12.77
C GLY A 230 11.59 -13.83 11.46
N GLN A 231 12.76 -13.18 11.44
CA GLN A 231 13.30 -12.56 10.25
C GLN A 231 14.33 -13.47 9.59
N VAL A 232 14.20 -13.63 8.28
CA VAL A 232 15.15 -14.35 7.42
C VAL A 232 15.53 -13.44 6.26
N SER A 233 16.77 -13.50 5.78
CA SER A 233 17.12 -12.81 4.53
C SER A 233 16.50 -13.53 3.35
N MET A 234 16.16 -12.81 2.28
CA MET A 234 15.63 -13.44 1.06
C MET A 234 16.56 -14.54 0.51
N SER A 235 17.89 -14.35 0.62
CA SER A 235 18.87 -15.35 0.17
C SER A 235 18.84 -16.62 1.03
N GLU A 236 18.84 -16.46 2.36
CA GLU A 236 18.76 -17.59 3.30
C GLU A 236 17.41 -18.31 3.21
N PHE A 237 16.33 -17.55 3.00
CA PHE A 237 15.00 -18.12 2.83
C PHE A 237 14.94 -19.01 1.59
N ASP A 238 15.48 -18.54 0.47
CA ASP A 238 15.53 -19.31 -0.78
C ASP A 238 16.30 -20.62 -0.63
N GLU A 239 17.42 -20.61 0.11
CA GLU A 239 18.23 -21.81 0.38
C GLU A 239 17.55 -22.80 1.33
N THR A 240 16.66 -22.32 2.19
CA THR A 240 15.99 -23.12 3.23
C THR A 240 14.51 -23.39 2.94
N PHE A 241 14.00 -22.88 1.82
CA PHE A 241 12.59 -22.97 1.45
C PHE A 241 12.15 -24.41 1.27
N GLU A 242 11.01 -24.73 1.86
CA GLU A 242 10.33 -26.02 1.74
C GLU A 242 8.84 -25.71 1.58
N GLU A 243 8.23 -26.28 0.55
CA GLU A 243 6.80 -26.07 0.28
C GLU A 243 5.97 -26.49 1.49
N GLY A 244 5.01 -25.65 1.88
CA GLY A 244 4.12 -25.92 3.00
C GLY A 244 4.74 -25.66 4.39
N ARG A 245 6.04 -25.38 4.52
CA ARG A 245 6.69 -25.08 5.81
C ARG A 245 6.48 -23.64 6.29
N TYR A 246 6.41 -22.67 5.38
CA TYR A 246 6.47 -21.25 5.74
C TYR A 246 5.17 -20.48 5.46
N LYS A 247 4.88 -19.50 6.31
CA LYS A 247 3.83 -18.48 6.07
C LYS A 247 4.43 -17.07 6.09
N ALA A 248 3.94 -16.18 5.23
CA ALA A 248 4.26 -14.76 5.22
C ALA A 248 3.13 -13.95 5.84
N LEU A 249 3.49 -12.80 6.43
CA LEU A 249 2.51 -11.77 6.74
C LEU A 249 2.01 -11.12 5.45
N SER A 250 0.70 -11.21 5.23
CA SER A 250 0.02 -10.69 4.04
C SER A 250 -1.10 -9.75 4.44
N LEU A 251 -1.47 -8.85 3.53
CA LEU A 251 -2.60 -7.95 3.68
C LEU A 251 -3.73 -8.41 2.76
N ASN A 252 -4.92 -8.56 3.31
CA ASN A 252 -6.11 -8.85 2.54
C ASN A 252 -6.67 -7.57 1.89
N TYR A 253 -6.68 -7.49 0.56
CA TYR A 253 -7.08 -6.29 -0.19
C TYR A 253 -8.55 -5.89 0.00
N GLU A 254 -9.43 -6.85 0.28
CA GLU A 254 -10.86 -6.59 0.42
C GLU A 254 -11.20 -6.07 1.82
N THR A 255 -10.53 -6.60 2.84
CA THR A 255 -10.86 -6.33 4.25
C THR A 255 -9.87 -5.40 4.94
N GLY A 256 -8.69 -5.17 4.35
CA GLY A 256 -7.58 -4.45 4.97
C GLY A 256 -6.94 -5.20 6.14
N LYS A 257 -7.34 -6.44 6.44
CA LYS A 257 -6.82 -7.21 7.58
C LYS A 257 -5.49 -7.86 7.24
N THR A 258 -4.58 -7.86 8.23
CA THR A 258 -3.34 -8.62 8.15
C THR A 258 -3.60 -10.10 8.46
N GLU A 259 -3.09 -11.02 7.65
CA GLU A 259 -3.24 -12.46 7.82
C GLU A 259 -1.95 -13.22 7.48
N LEU A 260 -1.74 -14.39 8.08
CA LEU A 260 -0.65 -15.30 7.70
C LEU A 260 -1.09 -16.16 6.52
N LYS A 261 -0.42 -16.02 5.37
CA LYS A 261 -0.65 -16.82 4.17
C LYS A 261 0.52 -17.76 3.90
N ASP A 262 0.22 -18.95 3.38
CA ASP A 262 1.25 -19.92 2.98
C ASP A 262 2.12 -19.38 1.85
N ILE A 263 3.43 -19.58 1.97
CA ILE A 263 4.38 -19.28 0.90
C ILE A 263 4.47 -20.52 0.01
N THR A 264 4.04 -20.39 -1.24
CA THR A 264 3.94 -21.51 -2.19
C THR A 264 5.23 -21.77 -2.96
N ALA A 265 6.09 -20.76 -3.11
CA ALA A 265 7.36 -20.87 -3.81
C ALA A 265 8.38 -19.83 -3.31
N SER A 266 9.66 -20.14 -3.40
CA SER A 266 10.77 -19.17 -3.36
C SER A 266 11.42 -19.11 -4.73
N ILE A 267 11.70 -17.90 -5.22
CA ILE A 267 12.13 -17.69 -6.59
C ILE A 267 13.31 -16.71 -6.62
N LYS A 268 14.42 -17.17 -7.20
CA LYS A 268 15.66 -16.40 -7.34
C LYS A 268 16.06 -16.30 -8.81
N HIS A 269 16.36 -15.08 -9.25
CA HIS A 269 16.78 -14.78 -10.62
C HIS A 269 17.93 -13.75 -10.59
N LYS A 270 18.63 -13.62 -11.72
CA LYS A 270 19.65 -12.58 -11.88
C LYS A 270 18.96 -11.24 -12.10
N ASN A 271 19.14 -10.31 -11.17
CA ASN A 271 18.56 -8.97 -11.28
C ASN A 271 19.23 -8.17 -12.42
N VAL A 272 18.43 -7.72 -13.38
CA VAL A 272 18.83 -6.82 -14.47
C VAL A 272 18.26 -5.40 -14.31
N HIS A 273 17.46 -5.17 -13.26
CA HIS A 273 16.80 -3.91 -12.95
C HIS A 273 17.54 -3.11 -11.88
N ARG A 274 17.37 -1.78 -11.89
CA ARG A 274 17.93 -0.92 -10.85
C ARG A 274 17.25 -1.22 -9.51
N LEU A 275 18.04 -1.21 -8.44
CA LEU A 275 17.53 -1.32 -7.06
C LEU A 275 17.27 0.07 -6.49
N LEU A 276 16.06 0.27 -5.98
CA LEU A 276 15.61 1.50 -5.33
C LEU A 276 15.35 1.21 -3.85
N LYS A 277 15.84 2.10 -2.97
CA LYS A 277 15.51 2.07 -1.55
C LYS A 277 14.34 3.01 -1.29
N VAL A 278 13.17 2.44 -1.05
CA VAL A 278 11.96 3.19 -0.68
C VAL A 278 11.96 3.39 0.82
N GLN A 279 11.87 4.64 1.28
CA GLN A 279 11.83 4.98 2.70
C GLN A 279 10.62 5.88 2.98
N VAL A 280 9.78 5.45 3.92
CA VAL A 280 8.64 6.26 4.40
C VAL A 280 9.10 7.27 5.45
N LYS A 281 8.33 8.34 5.68
CA LYS A 281 8.67 9.38 6.68
C LYS A 281 8.81 8.85 8.11
N SER A 282 8.08 7.80 8.45
CA SER A 282 8.20 7.09 9.73
C SER A 282 9.52 6.31 9.86
N GLY A 283 10.32 6.22 8.80
CA GLY A 283 11.70 5.71 8.83
C GLY A 283 11.88 4.26 8.39
N GLN A 284 10.80 3.49 8.26
CA GLN A 284 10.83 2.17 7.62
C GLN A 284 11.32 2.29 6.18
N SER A 285 12.05 1.28 5.72
CA SER A 285 12.53 1.25 4.36
C SER A 285 12.63 -0.16 3.82
N VAL A 286 12.42 -0.33 2.52
CA VAL A 286 12.59 -1.59 1.80
C VAL A 286 13.39 -1.34 0.52
N THR A 287 14.26 -2.28 0.15
CA THR A 287 15.02 -2.22 -1.11
C THR A 287 14.39 -3.14 -2.14
N VAL A 288 13.87 -2.55 -3.21
CA VAL A 288 13.10 -3.25 -4.26
C VAL A 288 13.65 -2.91 -5.64
N THR A 289 13.31 -3.73 -6.63
CA THR A 289 13.56 -3.44 -8.05
C THR A 289 12.70 -2.27 -8.53
N GLU A 290 13.16 -1.50 -9.52
CA GLU A 290 12.46 -0.31 -10.02
C GLU A 290 11.07 -0.60 -10.62
N ASN A 291 10.81 -1.84 -11.00
CA ASN A 291 9.53 -2.31 -11.49
C ASN A 291 8.68 -3.02 -10.41
N HIS A 292 9.10 -3.04 -9.14
CA HIS A 292 8.41 -3.77 -8.08
C HIS A 292 7.08 -3.08 -7.69
N SER A 293 5.96 -3.80 -7.78
CA SER A 293 4.66 -3.28 -7.37
C SER A 293 4.58 -3.10 -5.86
N MET A 294 4.29 -1.87 -5.42
CA MET A 294 4.06 -1.50 -4.03
C MET A 294 2.61 -1.05 -3.84
N MET A 295 2.03 -1.35 -2.68
CA MET A 295 0.68 -0.91 -2.35
C MET A 295 0.63 0.61 -2.15
N ALA A 296 -0.32 1.26 -2.83
CA ALA A 296 -0.56 2.69 -2.79
C ALA A 296 -2.07 2.98 -2.71
N LEU A 297 -2.43 4.25 -2.55
CA LEU A 297 -3.80 4.73 -2.77
C LEU A 297 -3.88 5.57 -4.03
N ASP A 298 -4.99 5.43 -4.77
CA ASP A 298 -5.32 6.38 -5.83
C ASP A 298 -6.01 7.64 -5.28
N ARG A 299 -6.29 8.60 -6.16
CA ARG A 299 -6.96 9.87 -5.82
C ARG A 299 -8.35 9.71 -5.21
N LEU A 300 -8.97 8.54 -5.37
CA LEU A 300 -10.29 8.19 -4.85
C LEU A 300 -10.19 7.37 -3.56
N GLY A 301 -8.99 7.17 -3.02
CA GLY A 301 -8.75 6.43 -1.77
C GLY A 301 -8.84 4.91 -1.91
N ARG A 302 -8.76 4.36 -3.12
CA ARG A 302 -8.78 2.90 -3.36
C ARG A 302 -7.38 2.32 -3.27
N VAL A 303 -7.24 1.14 -2.67
CA VAL A 303 -5.98 0.38 -2.67
C VAL A 303 -5.64 -0.01 -4.12
N THR A 304 -4.47 0.41 -4.57
CA THR A 304 -3.90 0.12 -5.89
C THR A 304 -2.46 -0.33 -5.72
N VAL A 305 -1.84 -0.73 -6.82
CA VAL A 305 -0.39 -0.88 -6.91
C VAL A 305 0.23 0.29 -7.67
N ALA A 306 1.47 0.63 -7.32
CA ALA A 306 2.32 1.58 -8.02
C ALA A 306 3.79 1.10 -7.94
N VAL A 307 4.59 1.43 -8.95
CA VAL A 307 6.04 1.20 -8.89
C VAL A 307 6.71 2.24 -7.97
N PRO A 308 7.93 1.99 -7.48
CA PRO A 308 8.57 2.86 -6.48
C PRO A 308 8.72 4.32 -6.91
N GLU A 309 8.98 4.60 -8.19
CA GLU A 309 9.14 5.96 -8.72
C GLU A 309 7.82 6.74 -8.79
N GLU A 310 6.70 6.04 -8.87
CA GLU A 310 5.34 6.62 -8.92
C GLU A 310 4.67 6.65 -7.55
N LEU A 311 5.35 6.18 -6.51
CA LEU A 311 4.81 6.06 -5.17
C LEU A 311 4.70 7.45 -4.51
N GLY A 312 3.54 8.11 -4.68
CA GLY A 312 3.25 9.38 -4.01
C GLY A 312 3.02 9.24 -2.50
N SER A 313 2.38 8.16 -2.07
CA SER A 313 2.16 7.80 -0.67
C SER A 313 2.17 6.29 -0.51
N GLY A 314 2.89 5.77 0.48
CA GLY A 314 2.92 4.34 0.79
C GLY A 314 1.79 3.95 1.74
N LEU A 315 1.35 2.70 1.69
CA LEU A 315 0.46 2.12 2.69
C LEU A 315 1.25 1.28 3.70
N LEU A 316 0.94 1.44 4.99
CA LEU A 316 1.49 0.61 6.05
C LEU A 316 0.35 -0.06 6.85
N PRO A 317 0.51 -1.33 7.27
CA PRO A 317 -0.41 -1.94 8.21
C PRO A 317 -0.51 -1.11 9.48
N LYS A 318 -1.73 -0.70 9.85
CA LYS A 318 -1.98 0.00 11.11
C LYS A 318 -2.04 -0.95 12.29
N ARG A 319 -2.71 -2.08 12.06
CA ARG A 319 -2.87 -3.12 13.05
C ARG A 319 -2.56 -4.48 12.46
N ILE A 320 -1.92 -5.30 13.29
CA ILE A 320 -1.68 -6.71 12.99
C ILE A 320 -2.45 -7.51 14.02
N ASP A 321 -3.34 -8.38 13.56
CA ASP A 321 -4.19 -9.18 14.42
C ASP A 321 -3.81 -10.65 14.30
N PHE A 322 -3.34 -11.19 15.42
CA PHE A 322 -3.22 -12.63 15.61
C PHE A 322 -4.16 -13.05 16.73
N ALA A 323 -4.63 -14.30 16.68
CA ALA A 323 -5.34 -14.90 17.78
C ALA A 323 -4.44 -14.91 19.02
N ALA A 324 -4.96 -14.44 20.16
CA ALA A 324 -4.23 -14.49 21.41
C ALA A 324 -4.14 -15.94 21.88
N GLU A 325 -2.94 -16.45 22.06
CA GLU A 325 -2.71 -17.80 22.56
C GLU A 325 -2.13 -17.76 23.97
N LYS A 326 -2.58 -18.70 24.82
CA LYS A 326 -1.95 -18.92 26.12
C LYS A 326 -0.62 -19.63 25.90
N VAL A 327 0.47 -18.95 26.23
CA VAL A 327 1.83 -19.48 26.06
C VAL A 327 2.36 -20.02 27.37
N VAL A 328 2.79 -21.29 27.35
CA VAL A 328 3.53 -21.93 28.46
C VAL A 328 4.82 -22.51 27.90
N PHE A 329 5.95 -21.98 28.35
CA PHE A 329 7.27 -22.44 27.98
C PHE A 329 7.61 -23.75 28.70
N ASP A 330 8.19 -24.69 27.97
CA ASP A 330 8.84 -25.88 28.52
C ASP A 330 10.33 -25.57 28.74
N LEU A 331 10.77 -25.68 29.99
CA LEU A 331 12.14 -25.38 30.40
C LEU A 331 12.98 -26.65 30.64
N SER A 332 12.43 -27.84 30.38
CA SER A 332 13.12 -29.13 30.60
C SER A 332 14.43 -29.28 29.80
N GLY A 333 14.54 -28.61 28.66
CA GLY A 333 15.75 -28.58 27.83
C GLY A 333 16.87 -27.67 28.35
N TYR A 334 16.64 -26.87 29.39
CA TYR A 334 17.64 -25.95 29.95
C TYR A 334 18.40 -26.55 31.14
N PRO A 335 19.61 -26.06 31.47
CA PRO A 335 20.40 -26.54 32.59
C PRO A 335 19.62 -26.49 33.90
N TYR A 336 19.53 -27.62 34.61
CA TYR A 336 18.74 -27.72 35.84
C TYR A 336 19.32 -26.88 36.99
N SER A 337 18.46 -26.06 37.62
CA SER A 337 18.81 -25.31 38.82
C SER A 337 18.25 -25.96 40.07
N ARG A 338 19.14 -26.45 40.95
CA ARG A 338 18.74 -26.97 42.28
C ARG A 338 18.11 -25.91 43.18
N LYS A 339 18.52 -24.64 43.03
CA LYS A 339 18.11 -23.54 43.92
C LYS A 339 16.74 -22.97 43.53
N HIS A 340 16.48 -22.86 42.23
CA HIS A 340 15.22 -22.35 41.68
C HIS A 340 14.71 -23.32 40.60
N PRO A 341 14.17 -24.50 40.98
CA PRO A 341 13.67 -25.46 40.01
C PRO A 341 12.45 -24.88 39.27
N LEU A 342 12.53 -24.90 37.94
CA LEU A 342 11.52 -24.43 37.00
C LEU A 342 11.48 -25.39 35.81
N GLU A 343 10.35 -26.08 35.62
CA GLU A 343 10.14 -26.99 34.49
C GLU A 343 9.21 -26.38 33.44
N LYS A 344 8.24 -25.57 33.89
CA LYS A 344 7.32 -24.85 33.02
C LYS A 344 7.19 -23.42 33.49
N LEU A 345 6.94 -22.51 32.55
CA LEU A 345 6.80 -21.10 32.84
C LEU A 345 5.72 -20.50 31.94
N GLU A 346 4.68 -19.93 32.54
CA GLU A 346 3.62 -19.24 31.79
C GLU A 346 4.08 -17.82 31.40
N LEU A 347 3.76 -17.39 30.18
CA LEU A 347 3.98 -16.01 29.75
C LEU A 347 2.96 -15.07 30.39
N THR A 348 3.23 -14.65 31.62
CA THR A 348 2.41 -13.67 32.36
C THR A 348 2.85 -12.24 32.04
N PRO A 349 2.02 -11.21 32.35
CA PRO A 349 2.46 -9.81 32.28
C PRO A 349 3.73 -9.56 33.11
N ALA A 350 3.88 -10.20 34.27
CA ALA A 350 5.07 -10.06 35.10
C ALA A 350 6.34 -10.60 34.42
N LEU A 351 6.24 -11.79 33.81
CA LEU A 351 7.34 -12.34 33.02
C LEU A 351 7.65 -11.44 31.82
N ALA A 352 6.64 -11.02 31.07
CA ALA A 352 6.80 -10.18 29.90
C ALA A 352 7.51 -8.86 30.24
N LYS A 353 7.10 -8.18 31.32
CA LYS A 353 7.76 -6.97 31.80
C LYS A 353 9.22 -7.20 32.19
N PHE A 354 9.51 -8.30 32.89
CA PHE A 354 10.89 -8.68 33.19
C PHE A 354 11.73 -8.94 31.93
N LEU A 355 11.17 -9.63 30.92
CA LEU A 355 11.83 -9.84 29.63
C LEU A 355 12.10 -8.50 28.92
N GLY A 356 11.19 -7.53 29.03
CA GLY A 356 11.38 -6.16 28.56
C GLY A 356 12.61 -5.49 29.18
N TYR A 357 12.72 -5.53 30.52
CA TYR A 357 13.91 -5.03 31.23
C TYR A 357 15.19 -5.76 30.81
N TYR A 358 15.12 -7.08 30.64
CA TYR A 358 16.27 -7.86 30.17
C TYR A 358 16.71 -7.45 28.75
N VAL A 359 15.76 -7.20 27.86
CA VAL A 359 16.05 -6.80 26.47
C VAL A 359 16.66 -5.40 26.42
N ALA A 360 16.20 -4.49 27.29
CA ALA A 360 16.73 -3.13 27.40
C ALA A 360 18.14 -3.11 28.01
N GLU A 361 18.29 -3.60 29.25
CA GLU A 361 19.48 -3.36 30.08
C GLU A 361 20.15 -4.64 30.58
N GLY A 362 19.68 -5.80 30.12
CA GLY A 362 20.04 -7.09 30.70
C GLY A 362 21.21 -7.82 30.04
N SER A 363 22.00 -8.50 30.86
CA SER A 363 23.01 -9.48 30.45
C SER A 363 22.91 -10.75 31.29
N VAL A 364 23.31 -11.88 30.72
CA VAL A 364 23.34 -13.18 31.42
C VAL A 364 24.79 -13.57 31.66
N ASP A 365 25.09 -13.99 32.89
CA ASP A 365 26.36 -14.60 33.27
C ASP A 365 26.11 -15.73 34.26
N GLY A 366 26.37 -16.96 33.82
CA GLY A 366 26.08 -18.17 34.59
C GLY A 366 24.61 -18.27 35.04
N SER A 367 24.39 -18.23 36.35
CA SER A 367 23.07 -18.34 36.99
C SER A 367 22.41 -16.99 37.32
N THR A 368 23.01 -15.88 36.87
CA THR A 368 22.62 -14.52 37.26
C THR A 368 22.28 -13.69 36.03
N ILE A 369 21.21 -12.91 36.12
CA ILE A 369 20.89 -11.85 35.17
C ILE A 369 21.32 -10.53 35.80
N PHE A 370 22.12 -9.74 35.09
CA PHE A 370 22.49 -8.38 35.53
C PHE A 370 21.72 -7.36 34.71
N LEU A 371 21.07 -6.41 35.38
CA LEU A 371 20.38 -5.28 34.76
C LEU A 371 21.12 -3.98 35.09
N ALA A 372 21.55 -3.22 34.09
CA ALA A 372 22.22 -1.93 34.28
C ALA A 372 21.21 -0.78 34.53
N ILE A 373 20.37 -0.94 35.56
CA ILE A 373 19.35 0.03 35.98
C ILE A 373 19.84 0.82 37.19
N PHE A 374 19.58 2.14 37.19
CA PHE A 374 20.06 3.07 38.22
C PHE A 374 18.93 3.87 38.88
N ASN A 375 17.74 3.26 38.94
CA ASN A 375 16.54 3.87 39.48
C ASN A 375 15.91 2.92 40.51
N LYS A 376 15.85 3.37 41.77
CA LYS A 376 15.32 2.60 42.89
C LYS A 376 13.88 2.10 42.69
N VAL A 377 13.04 2.85 41.97
CA VAL A 377 11.66 2.42 41.67
C VAL A 377 11.68 1.22 40.73
N ILE A 378 12.53 1.26 39.70
CA ILE A 378 12.70 0.17 38.74
C ILE A 378 13.35 -1.05 39.42
N GLU A 379 14.33 -0.83 40.30
CA GLU A 379 14.95 -1.91 41.08
C GLU A 379 13.93 -2.66 41.93
N GLN A 380 13.02 -1.94 42.60
CA GLN A 380 11.96 -2.54 43.40
C GLN A 380 10.91 -3.25 42.54
N ASP A 381 10.57 -2.67 41.39
CA ASP A 381 9.65 -3.28 40.42
C ASP A 381 10.21 -4.62 39.92
N VAL A 382 11.48 -4.67 39.52
CA VAL A 382 12.15 -5.92 39.11
C VAL A 382 12.16 -6.96 40.25
N ASP A 383 12.45 -6.56 41.49
CA ASP A 383 12.41 -7.50 42.63
C ASP A 383 11.00 -8.09 42.83
N ASN A 384 9.96 -7.25 42.72
CA ASN A 384 8.57 -7.69 42.84
C ASN A 384 8.18 -8.66 41.72
N LEU A 385 8.50 -8.32 40.46
CA LEU A 385 8.23 -9.16 39.28
C LEU A 385 8.90 -10.53 39.41
N LEU A 386 10.17 -10.57 39.84
CA LEU A 386 10.90 -11.82 40.02
C LEU A 386 10.33 -12.67 41.16
N ARG A 387 9.87 -12.05 42.26
CA ARG A 387 9.20 -12.78 43.35
C ARG A 387 7.84 -13.32 42.93
N GLU A 388 7.11 -12.62 42.07
CA GLU A 388 5.86 -13.09 41.49
C GLU A 388 6.10 -14.32 40.60
N ILE A 389 7.12 -14.26 39.73
CA ILE A 389 7.52 -15.39 38.87
C ILE A 389 7.97 -16.58 39.71
N LYS A 390 8.82 -16.33 40.72
CA LYS A 390 9.29 -17.35 41.64
C LYS A 390 9.71 -16.71 42.97
N PRO A 391 8.97 -16.96 44.08
CA PRO A 391 9.22 -16.28 45.37
C PRO A 391 10.62 -16.49 45.96
N THR A 392 11.34 -17.53 45.53
CA THR A 392 12.70 -17.82 46.02
C THR A 392 13.77 -16.96 45.34
N ILE A 393 13.46 -16.24 44.26
CA ILE A 393 14.43 -15.38 43.56
C ILE A 393 14.66 -14.10 44.38
N HIS A 394 15.92 -13.67 44.42
CA HIS A 394 16.34 -12.46 45.13
C HIS A 394 17.23 -11.58 44.26
N THR A 395 17.03 -10.28 44.35
CA THR A 395 17.86 -9.27 43.72
C THR A 395 18.89 -8.68 44.71
N ARG A 396 20.03 -8.22 44.19
CA ARG A 396 21.06 -7.53 44.97
C ARG A 396 21.71 -6.44 44.14
N LEU A 397 21.66 -5.20 44.62
CA LEU A 397 22.38 -4.09 43.99
C LEU A 397 23.89 -4.23 44.21
N ARG A 398 24.66 -4.15 43.14
CA ARG A 398 26.13 -4.16 43.18
C ARG A 398 26.67 -2.76 43.00
N TYR A 399 27.83 -2.51 43.61
CA TYR A 399 28.52 -1.22 43.56
C TYR A 399 29.91 -1.38 42.94
N ASN A 400 30.39 -0.35 42.24
CA ASN A 400 31.75 -0.31 41.71
C ASN A 400 32.77 0.04 42.83
N LYS A 401 34.07 0.06 42.49
CA LYS A 401 35.15 0.40 43.44
C LYS A 401 35.04 1.82 44.03
N GLU A 402 34.28 2.69 43.38
CA GLU A 402 34.04 4.10 43.76
C GLU A 402 32.74 4.27 44.57
N GLY A 403 32.06 3.17 44.94
CA GLY A 403 30.82 3.20 45.71
C GLY A 403 29.58 3.62 44.92
N ARG A 404 29.66 3.72 43.58
CA ARG A 404 28.51 4.01 42.72
C ARG A 404 27.77 2.72 42.35
N PRO A 405 26.42 2.74 42.26
CA PRO A 405 25.65 1.60 41.76
C PRO A 405 26.17 1.17 40.39
N ARG A 406 26.34 -0.13 40.20
CA ARG A 406 26.88 -0.73 38.96
C ARG A 406 25.78 -1.40 38.15
N ASP A 407 25.07 -2.33 38.78
CA ASP A 407 23.98 -3.11 38.18
C ASP A 407 23.20 -3.83 39.28
N LEU A 408 21.97 -4.23 38.96
CA LEU A 408 21.13 -5.08 39.79
C LEU A 408 21.39 -6.56 39.42
N ALA A 409 21.93 -7.33 40.37
CA ALA A 409 22.16 -8.76 40.22
C ALA A 409 20.90 -9.56 40.60
N CYS A 410 20.27 -10.19 39.62
CA CYS A 410 19.09 -11.03 39.77
C CYS A 410 19.50 -12.51 39.83
N ASN A 411 19.46 -13.10 41.03
CA ASN A 411 19.93 -14.48 41.26
C ASN A 411 18.83 -15.48 40.91
N VAL A 412 18.65 -15.73 39.61
CA VAL A 412 17.49 -16.46 39.07
C VAL A 412 17.73 -17.96 38.90
N GLY A 413 18.99 -18.42 38.97
CA GLY A 413 19.35 -19.82 38.70
C GLY A 413 19.68 -20.07 37.23
N GLN A 414 20.42 -21.16 36.95
CA GLN A 414 20.91 -21.46 35.60
C GLN A 414 19.81 -21.71 34.58
N THR A 415 18.71 -22.38 34.99
CA THR A 415 17.58 -22.69 34.10
C THR A 415 16.95 -21.41 33.55
N PHE A 416 16.54 -20.50 34.43
CA PHE A 416 15.90 -19.25 34.05
C PHE A 416 16.86 -18.30 33.32
N ALA A 417 18.11 -18.20 33.78
CA ALA A 417 19.11 -17.37 33.12
C ALA A 417 19.42 -17.86 31.68
N ALA A 418 19.55 -19.17 31.50
CA ALA A 418 19.77 -19.77 30.19
C ALA A 418 18.55 -19.57 29.27
N PHE A 419 17.34 -19.83 29.78
CA PHE A 419 16.08 -19.60 29.08
C PHE A 419 15.95 -18.16 28.59
N VAL A 420 16.04 -17.17 29.47
CA VAL A 420 15.90 -15.74 29.12
C VAL A 420 16.96 -15.33 28.09
N GLY A 421 18.21 -15.76 28.30
CA GLY A 421 19.30 -15.45 27.36
C GLY A 421 19.14 -16.11 26.00
N ASP A 422 18.49 -17.26 25.94
CA ASP A 422 18.20 -17.96 24.70
C ASP A 422 17.07 -17.27 23.94
N ILE A 423 15.87 -17.10 24.54
CA ILE A 423 14.71 -16.54 23.84
C ILE A 423 14.85 -15.05 23.46
N CYS A 424 15.51 -14.24 24.29
CA CYS A 424 15.69 -12.81 24.06
C CYS A 424 17.05 -12.48 23.42
N GLY A 425 17.96 -13.46 23.33
CA GLY A 425 19.32 -13.29 22.81
C GLY A 425 20.32 -12.66 23.78
N ARG A 426 21.62 -12.95 23.53
CA ARG A 426 22.75 -12.48 24.34
C ARG A 426 23.58 -11.43 23.61
N GLY A 427 23.94 -10.37 24.32
CA GLY A 427 24.70 -9.23 23.79
C GLY A 427 23.83 -8.28 22.96
N ALA A 428 24.15 -6.99 22.99
CA ALA A 428 23.28 -5.93 22.48
C ALA A 428 22.86 -6.08 21.00
N ALA A 429 23.71 -6.67 20.16
CA ALA A 429 23.42 -6.85 18.73
C ALA A 429 22.49 -8.03 18.42
N ASN A 430 22.40 -9.01 19.32
CA ASN A 430 21.57 -10.21 19.14
C ASN A 430 20.30 -10.18 20.00
N LYS A 431 20.09 -9.09 20.75
CA LYS A 431 18.84 -8.88 21.47
C LYS A 431 17.68 -8.90 20.48
N ARG A 432 16.58 -9.53 20.87
CA ARG A 432 15.37 -9.66 20.06
C ARG A 432 14.16 -9.87 20.94
N ILE A 433 12.99 -9.76 20.35
CA ILE A 433 11.73 -10.06 21.01
C ILE A 433 11.46 -11.57 20.89
N PRO A 434 11.16 -12.26 22.00
CA PRO A 434 10.64 -13.63 21.96
C PRO A 434 9.46 -13.78 21.01
N THR A 435 9.47 -14.82 20.19
CA THR A 435 8.46 -15.02 19.15
C THR A 435 7.04 -15.09 19.72
N GLU A 436 6.90 -15.71 20.89
CA GLU A 436 5.63 -15.93 21.57
C GLU A 436 4.92 -14.64 21.94
N LEU A 437 5.67 -13.54 22.14
CA LEU A 437 5.09 -12.22 22.40
C LEU A 437 4.32 -11.66 21.20
N PHE A 438 4.64 -12.06 19.96
CA PHE A 438 3.89 -11.60 18.80
C PHE A 438 2.45 -12.12 18.81
N PHE A 439 2.24 -13.31 19.37
CA PHE A 439 0.94 -13.99 19.48
C PHE A 439 0.27 -13.79 20.86
N ALA A 440 0.91 -13.06 21.77
CA ALA A 440 0.40 -12.84 23.10
C ALA A 440 -0.79 -11.84 23.13
N ALA A 441 -1.53 -11.88 24.23
CA ALA A 441 -2.60 -10.94 24.50
C ALA A 441 -2.07 -9.50 24.68
N PRO A 442 -2.84 -8.46 24.32
CA PRO A 442 -2.40 -7.05 24.35
C PRO A 442 -1.80 -6.60 25.69
N GLU A 443 -2.33 -7.06 26.81
CA GLU A 443 -1.86 -6.75 28.17
C GLU A 443 -0.44 -7.28 28.43
N ILE A 444 -0.10 -8.45 27.90
CA ILE A 444 1.25 -9.05 28.00
C ILE A 444 2.22 -8.24 27.12
N ILE A 445 1.80 -7.87 25.92
CA ILE A 445 2.61 -7.03 25.01
C ILE A 445 2.89 -5.66 25.65
N ARG A 446 1.87 -5.02 26.24
CA ARG A 446 2.02 -3.75 26.97
C ARG A 446 3.00 -3.87 28.12
N ALA A 447 2.94 -4.95 28.89
CA ALA A 447 3.86 -5.20 29.99
C ALA A 447 5.32 -5.35 29.50
N PHE A 448 5.55 -6.07 28.39
CA PHE A 448 6.89 -6.14 27.78
C PHE A 448 7.41 -4.78 27.34
N LEU A 449 6.58 -3.98 26.65
CA LEU A 449 6.96 -2.65 26.20
C LEU A 449 7.25 -1.72 27.39
N ASP A 450 6.47 -1.80 28.48
CA ASP A 450 6.74 -1.07 29.72
C ASP A 450 8.13 -1.41 30.27
N GLY A 451 8.48 -2.70 30.39
CA GLY A 451 9.82 -3.10 30.83
C GLY A 451 10.93 -2.58 29.91
N TYR A 452 10.74 -2.65 28.59
CA TYR A 452 11.74 -2.20 27.63
C TYR A 452 11.95 -0.67 27.68
N PHE A 453 10.86 0.09 27.61
CA PHE A 453 10.90 1.55 27.64
C PHE A 453 11.26 2.12 29.01
N SER A 454 10.98 1.41 30.10
CA SER A 454 11.46 1.77 31.43
C SER A 454 12.97 1.57 31.58
N GLY A 455 13.55 0.60 30.88
CA GLY A 455 14.98 0.34 30.89
C GLY A 455 15.79 1.33 30.03
N ASP A 456 15.50 1.37 28.73
CA ASP A 456 16.31 2.10 27.73
C ASP A 456 15.59 3.36 27.17
N GLY A 457 14.34 3.60 27.57
CA GLY A 457 13.55 4.73 27.10
C GLY A 457 13.92 6.03 27.81
N THR A 458 14.06 7.09 27.02
CA THR A 458 14.14 8.48 27.48
C THR A 458 12.84 9.18 27.13
N VAL A 459 12.11 9.65 28.14
CA VAL A 459 10.90 10.44 27.95
C VAL A 459 11.28 11.90 27.73
N GLY A 460 11.00 12.39 26.52
CA GLY A 460 11.03 13.80 26.18
C GLY A 460 9.64 14.44 26.32
N ARG A 461 9.55 15.73 25.99
CA ARG A 461 8.33 16.54 26.19
C ARG A 461 7.05 15.96 25.56
N ASN A 462 7.14 15.37 24.37
CA ASN A 462 6.00 14.81 23.62
C ASN A 462 6.32 13.44 22.99
N ARG A 463 7.31 12.72 23.53
CA ARG A 463 7.75 11.45 22.95
C ARG A 463 8.55 10.63 23.93
N ILE A 464 8.51 9.32 23.76
CA ILE A 464 9.47 8.39 24.30
C ILE A 464 10.42 7.93 23.20
N VAL A 465 11.72 7.84 23.51
CA VAL A 465 12.76 7.40 22.58
C VAL A 465 13.59 6.31 23.24
N ALA A 466 13.70 5.14 22.62
CA ALA A 466 14.63 4.08 23.01
C ALA A 466 15.64 3.83 21.87
N GLY A 467 16.80 3.23 22.16
CA GLY A 467 17.88 3.14 21.18
C GLY A 467 18.61 1.81 21.19
N THR A 468 18.43 1.00 20.16
CA THR A 468 19.06 -0.32 20.00
C THR A 468 20.13 -0.37 18.90
N VAL A 469 21.04 -1.34 18.97
CA VAL A 469 21.96 -1.70 17.86
C VAL A 469 21.54 -3.01 17.16
N SER A 470 20.54 -3.71 17.69
CA SER A 470 19.95 -4.89 17.06
C SER A 470 18.87 -4.47 16.06
N ARG A 471 19.07 -4.84 14.78
CA ARG A 471 18.08 -4.64 13.72
C ARG A 471 16.82 -5.49 13.95
N GLU A 472 17.00 -6.72 14.43
CA GLU A 472 15.90 -7.64 14.74
C GLU A 472 15.04 -7.12 15.89
N LEU A 473 15.66 -6.58 16.95
CA LEU A 473 14.90 -5.95 18.04
C LEU A 473 14.13 -4.71 17.56
N ARG A 474 14.75 -3.87 16.73
CA ARG A 474 14.09 -2.70 16.13
C ARG A 474 12.82 -3.13 15.39
N ASP A 475 12.91 -4.14 14.55
CA ASP A 475 11.78 -4.61 13.75
C ASP A 475 10.73 -5.34 14.60
N GLY A 476 11.16 -6.10 15.61
CA GLY A 476 10.25 -6.71 16.56
C GLY A 476 9.44 -5.65 17.34
N LEU A 477 10.09 -4.57 17.77
CA LEU A 477 9.42 -3.47 18.47
C LEU A 477 8.41 -2.76 17.56
N GLN A 478 8.71 -2.65 16.27
CA GLN A 478 7.74 -2.19 15.28
C GLN A 478 6.49 -3.06 15.27
N LEU A 479 6.69 -4.38 15.18
CA LEU A 479 5.62 -5.34 15.05
C LEU A 479 4.75 -5.39 16.32
N LEU A 480 5.36 -5.35 17.52
CA LEU A 480 4.62 -5.29 18.78
C LEU A 480 3.84 -3.98 18.94
N CYS A 481 4.39 -2.83 18.53
CA CYS A 481 3.64 -1.58 18.59
C CYS A 481 2.46 -1.60 17.61
N ALA A 482 2.63 -2.15 16.41
CA ALA A 482 1.54 -2.34 15.46
C ALA A 482 0.44 -3.30 15.97
N ARG A 483 0.78 -4.33 16.76
CA ARG A 483 -0.21 -5.19 17.46
C ARG A 483 -1.11 -4.40 18.42
N LEU A 484 -0.62 -3.28 18.95
CA LEU A 484 -1.32 -2.43 19.92
C LEU A 484 -1.92 -1.17 19.30
N ASP A 485 -1.89 -1.05 17.97
CA ASP A 485 -2.28 0.17 17.25
C ASP A 485 -1.47 1.41 17.67
N ILE A 486 -0.19 1.20 18.03
CA ILE A 486 0.73 2.27 18.43
C ILE A 486 1.67 2.55 17.26
N PRO A 487 1.56 3.73 16.62
CA PRO A 487 2.49 4.09 15.56
C PRO A 487 3.87 4.40 16.12
N VAL A 488 4.89 3.95 15.38
CA VAL A 488 6.31 4.11 15.72
C VAL A 488 7.07 4.77 14.58
N SER A 489 8.09 5.55 14.96
CA SER A 489 9.07 6.09 14.02
C SER A 489 10.47 5.58 14.33
N PHE A 490 11.26 5.38 13.27
CA PHE A 490 12.64 4.91 13.33
C PHE A 490 13.58 5.95 12.76
N ARG A 491 14.73 6.11 13.42
CA ARG A 491 15.84 6.89 12.88
C ARG A 491 17.13 6.10 13.02
N GLU A 492 17.75 5.81 11.89
CA GLU A 492 19.11 5.27 11.88
C GLU A 492 20.11 6.40 12.13
N VAL A 493 20.93 6.26 13.17
CA VAL A 493 22.00 7.19 13.53
C VAL A 493 23.33 6.50 13.31
N LYS A 494 24.10 7.02 12.34
CA LYS A 494 25.49 6.62 12.11
C LYS A 494 26.38 7.32 13.13
N LYS A 495 27.17 6.58 13.90
CA LYS A 495 28.20 7.21 14.75
C LYS A 495 29.36 7.70 13.87
N PRO A 496 29.99 8.84 14.20
CA PRO A 496 31.27 9.19 13.58
C PRO A 496 32.28 8.08 13.85
N LYS A 497 33.08 7.72 12.82
CA LYS A 497 34.14 6.71 12.96
C LYS A 497 35.11 7.18 14.04
N THR A 498 35.26 6.41 15.11
CA THR A 498 36.39 6.55 16.04
C THR A 498 37.48 5.55 15.64
N ASN A 499 38.75 5.84 15.96
CA ASN A 499 39.92 5.06 15.54
C ASN A 499 39.95 3.59 16.05
N PHE A 500 38.99 3.16 16.87
CA PHE A 500 39.05 1.89 17.59
C PHE A 500 37.78 1.01 17.50
N ALA A 501 36.76 1.40 16.73
CA ALA A 501 35.58 0.54 16.54
C ALA A 501 34.93 0.74 15.16
N THR A 502 34.58 -0.37 14.50
CA THR A 502 33.60 -0.36 13.42
C THR A 502 32.29 0.19 13.96
N SER A 503 31.95 1.42 13.56
CA SER A 503 30.70 2.08 13.96
C SER A 503 29.51 1.29 13.44
N ARG A 504 28.88 0.49 14.31
CA ARG A 504 27.57 -0.12 14.03
C ARG A 504 26.49 0.96 14.07
N PRO A 505 25.52 0.95 13.14
CA PRO A 505 24.39 1.88 13.19
C PRO A 505 23.60 1.68 14.48
N ARG A 506 23.17 2.78 15.11
CA ARG A 506 22.22 2.76 16.22
C ARG A 506 20.84 3.13 15.69
N TYR A 507 19.84 2.34 16.01
CA TYR A 507 18.45 2.61 15.65
C TYR A 507 17.75 3.26 16.84
N LEU A 508 17.27 4.47 16.63
CA LEU A 508 16.39 5.15 17.59
C LEU A 508 14.95 4.85 17.21
N ILE A 509 14.19 4.40 18.19
CA ILE A 509 12.78 4.05 18.09
C ILE A 509 12.04 5.09 18.90
N SER A 510 11.03 5.72 18.30
CA SER A 510 10.26 6.74 18.99
C SER A 510 8.77 6.56 18.81
N VAL A 511 8.08 6.63 19.95
CA VAL A 511 6.63 6.75 20.04
C VAL A 511 6.35 8.12 20.63
N GLY A 512 5.34 8.82 20.13
CA GLY A 512 5.09 10.15 20.62
C GLY A 512 3.69 10.63 20.33
N GLY A 513 3.44 11.83 20.85
CA GLY A 513 2.11 12.36 20.87
C GLY A 513 1.25 11.69 21.91
N VAL A 514 -0.05 11.67 21.63
CA VAL A 514 -1.02 10.98 22.47
C VAL A 514 -0.72 9.48 22.60
N TYR A 515 -0.16 8.85 21.56
CA TYR A 515 0.23 7.44 21.55
C TYR A 515 1.33 7.10 22.56
N ALA A 516 2.11 8.09 23.00
CA ALA A 516 3.08 7.87 24.08
C ALA A 516 2.37 7.48 25.39
N ARG A 517 1.15 8.00 25.62
CA ARG A 517 0.37 7.69 26.83
C ARG A 517 -0.11 6.25 26.88
N ASP A 518 -0.23 5.60 25.71
CA ASP A 518 -0.61 4.19 25.62
C ASP A 518 0.52 3.24 26.01
N ILE A 519 1.73 3.79 26.21
CA ILE A 519 2.90 3.11 26.76
C ILE A 519 3.02 3.47 28.25
N SER A 520 2.99 2.44 29.09
CA SER A 520 3.31 2.59 30.50
C SER A 520 4.83 2.62 30.70
N VAL A 521 5.30 3.44 31.63
CA VAL A 521 6.72 3.49 32.03
C VAL A 521 6.80 3.58 33.53
N THR A 522 7.77 2.88 34.11
CA THR A 522 8.00 2.81 35.55
C THR A 522 9.00 3.88 36.00
N GLY A 523 8.68 4.56 37.10
CA GLY A 523 9.59 5.53 37.74
C GLY A 523 9.30 6.99 37.42
N LYS A 524 10.34 7.83 37.43
CA LYS A 524 10.21 9.30 37.38
C LYS A 524 9.60 9.81 36.08
N ASP A 525 9.77 9.06 35.00
CA ASP A 525 9.31 9.44 33.68
C ASP A 525 7.82 9.14 33.44
N ALA A 526 7.19 8.37 34.34
CA ALA A 526 5.75 8.07 34.30
C ALA A 526 4.89 9.34 34.39
N ALA A 527 5.28 10.27 35.27
CA ALA A 527 4.57 11.54 35.46
C ALA A 527 4.69 12.45 34.23
N HIS A 528 5.86 12.46 33.57
CA HIS A 528 6.08 13.26 32.37
C HIS A 528 5.25 12.75 31.16
N LEU A 529 5.04 11.43 31.06
CA LEU A 529 4.17 10.84 30.03
C LEU A 529 2.70 11.23 30.20
N ALA A 530 2.21 11.29 31.44
CA ALA A 530 0.84 11.70 31.73
C ALA A 530 0.55 13.17 31.32
N GLU A 531 1.58 14.01 31.23
CA GLU A 531 1.46 15.43 30.85
C GLU A 531 1.59 15.69 29.34
N VAL A 532 1.86 14.66 28.52
CA VAL A 532 2.05 14.81 27.06
C VAL A 532 0.73 15.23 26.41
N LYS A 533 0.59 16.49 26.02
CA LYS A 533 -0.62 17.02 25.36
C LYS A 533 -0.51 17.17 23.84
N GLY A 534 0.69 17.18 23.26
CA GLY A 534 0.90 17.51 21.84
C GLY A 534 1.38 16.32 21.01
N GLU A 535 0.84 16.16 19.80
CA GLU A 535 1.23 15.11 18.84
C GLU A 535 2.69 15.22 18.39
N GLN A 536 3.32 14.08 18.05
CA GLN A 536 4.73 14.02 17.65
C GLN A 536 4.95 14.17 16.14
N THR A 537 3.93 13.93 15.35
CA THR A 537 3.97 13.97 13.89
C THR A 537 2.82 14.83 13.41
N GLN A 538 3.06 15.59 12.36
CA GLN A 538 2.02 15.99 11.43
C GLN A 538 1.51 14.69 10.79
N TYR A 539 0.72 13.90 11.52
CA TYR A 539 -0.29 13.09 10.86
C TYR A 539 -1.22 14.13 10.29
N ASP A 540 -0.99 14.45 9.03
CA ASP A 540 -1.77 15.42 8.30
C ASP A 540 -3.15 14.79 8.11
N TYR A 541 -3.98 14.80 9.16
CA TYR A 541 -5.42 14.60 9.07
C TYR A 541 -6.07 15.69 8.19
N GLU A 542 -5.27 16.55 7.55
CA GLU A 542 -5.62 17.35 6.38
C GLU A 542 -6.37 16.53 5.32
N TRP A 543 -6.06 15.24 5.14
CA TRP A 543 -6.84 14.38 4.24
C TRP A 543 -8.30 14.18 4.69
N LEU A 544 -8.61 14.33 5.99
CA LEU A 544 -9.98 14.34 6.52
C LEU A 544 -10.66 15.70 6.36
N ARG A 545 -9.96 16.79 6.05
CA ARG A 545 -10.59 18.13 5.93
C ARG A 545 -11.65 18.24 4.85
N PRO A 546 -11.50 17.63 3.66
CA PRO A 546 -12.59 17.56 2.69
C PRO A 546 -13.83 16.89 3.29
N LEU A 547 -13.66 15.76 3.99
CA LEU A 547 -14.74 15.02 4.64
C LEU A 547 -15.39 15.81 5.79
N ILE A 548 -14.60 16.45 6.66
CA ILE A 548 -15.12 17.29 7.76
C ILE A 548 -15.87 18.50 7.22
N LYS A 549 -15.37 19.11 6.14
CA LYS A 549 -16.01 20.23 5.45
C LYS A 549 -17.34 19.81 4.81
N GLU A 550 -17.40 18.59 4.29
CA GLU A 550 -18.60 17.99 3.69
C GLU A 550 -19.64 17.60 4.75
N VAL A 551 -19.22 16.97 5.86
CA VAL A 551 -20.09 16.49 6.94
C VAL A 551 -20.60 17.65 7.82
N TYR A 552 -19.76 18.65 8.11
CA TYR A 552 -20.09 19.73 9.07
C TYR A 552 -20.22 21.12 8.43
N GLY A 553 -20.05 21.26 7.12
CA GLY A 553 -20.31 22.51 6.38
C GLY A 553 -19.35 23.67 6.67
N VAL A 554 -18.13 23.39 7.16
CA VAL A 554 -17.21 24.45 7.62
C VAL A 554 -16.47 25.11 6.43
N ASN A 555 -16.87 26.32 6.05
CA ASN A 555 -16.28 27.04 4.92
C ASN A 555 -14.87 27.61 5.21
N GLY A 556 -13.87 26.98 4.60
CA GLY A 556 -12.77 27.59 3.82
C GLY A 556 -11.66 28.37 4.52
N TRP A 557 -11.92 29.08 5.62
CA TRP A 557 -10.89 29.85 6.35
C TRP A 557 -10.86 29.53 7.85
N ALA A 558 -11.99 29.11 8.42
CA ALA A 558 -12.04 28.67 9.82
C ALA A 558 -11.48 27.26 10.01
N SER A 559 -11.66 26.35 9.05
CA SER A 559 -11.22 24.95 9.16
C SER A 559 -9.70 24.82 9.30
N TYR A 560 -8.91 25.56 8.53
CA TYR A 560 -7.44 25.56 8.59
C TYR A 560 -6.86 26.03 9.94
N ASN A 561 -7.66 26.72 10.76
CA ASN A 561 -7.25 27.13 12.12
C ASN A 561 -7.55 26.06 13.19
N TYR A 562 -8.33 25.02 12.87
CA TYR A 562 -8.54 23.89 13.76
C TYR A 562 -7.46 22.84 13.53
N ARG A 563 -6.64 22.61 14.57
CA ARG A 563 -5.76 21.45 14.65
C ARG A 563 -6.64 20.21 14.84
N ILE A 564 -6.67 19.32 13.86
CA ILE A 564 -7.40 18.05 13.94
C ILE A 564 -6.58 17.12 14.83
N THR A 565 -7.13 16.73 15.99
CA THR A 565 -6.52 15.80 16.94
C THR A 565 -7.30 14.48 17.00
N PRO A 566 -6.71 13.37 17.48
CA PRO A 566 -7.40 12.11 17.72
C PRO A 566 -8.66 12.23 18.57
N ASP A 567 -8.70 13.12 19.57
CA ASP A 567 -9.92 13.36 20.36
C ASP A 567 -11.04 13.98 19.51
N VAL A 568 -10.70 14.91 18.61
CA VAL A 568 -11.67 15.50 17.66
C VAL A 568 -12.12 14.45 16.64
N ILE A 569 -11.21 13.60 16.16
CA ILE A 569 -11.54 12.49 15.26
C ILE A 569 -12.45 11.47 15.96
N ASN A 570 -12.13 11.05 17.18
CA ASN A 570 -12.97 10.16 17.98
C ASN A 570 -14.34 10.79 18.29
N THR A 571 -14.41 12.11 18.49
CA THR A 571 -15.68 12.81 18.65
C THR A 571 -16.50 12.77 17.35
N ILE A 572 -15.85 12.95 16.19
CA ILE A 572 -16.48 12.84 14.87
C ILE A 572 -16.93 11.40 14.59
N ILE A 573 -16.09 10.41 14.90
CA ILE A 573 -16.42 8.99 14.76
C ILE A 573 -17.59 8.63 15.67
N ASN A 574 -17.56 8.99 16.96
CA ASN A 574 -18.65 8.73 17.90
C ASN A 574 -19.96 9.43 17.48
N ASP A 575 -19.89 10.65 16.95
CA ASP A 575 -21.06 11.35 16.38
C ASP A 575 -21.60 10.61 15.16
N LEU A 576 -20.74 10.13 14.27
CA LEU A 576 -21.12 9.32 13.10
C LEU A 576 -21.68 7.93 13.49
N GLU A 577 -21.06 7.24 14.45
CA GLU A 577 -21.49 5.95 14.99
C GLU A 577 -22.82 6.06 15.72
N SER A 578 -23.02 7.12 16.54
CA SER A 578 -24.31 7.37 17.21
C SER A 578 -25.45 7.65 16.23
N ARG A 579 -25.15 8.17 15.04
CA ARG A 579 -26.11 8.36 13.93
C ARG A 579 -26.37 7.03 13.21
N LEU A 580 -25.40 6.11 13.21
CA LEU A 580 -25.50 4.77 12.61
C LEU A 580 -26.22 3.74 13.51
N ASP A 581 -26.11 3.85 14.84
CA ASP A 581 -26.76 2.97 15.82
C ASP A 581 -28.31 3.04 15.81
N SER A 582 -28.88 4.02 15.11
CA SER A 582 -30.33 4.20 15.00
C SER A 582 -30.98 3.43 13.83
N VAL A 583 -30.25 2.59 13.09
CA VAL A 583 -30.77 1.95 11.88
C VAL A 583 -30.80 0.41 11.95
N ASN A 584 -31.98 -0.16 11.73
CA ASN A 584 -32.22 -1.59 11.61
C ASN A 584 -31.48 -2.14 10.38
N ILE A 585 -30.55 -3.09 10.57
CA ILE A 585 -29.67 -3.63 9.52
C ILE A 585 -30.42 -4.21 8.31
N ASP A 586 -31.63 -4.75 8.49
CA ASP A 586 -32.45 -5.22 7.35
C ASP A 586 -33.16 -4.07 6.62
N GLU A 587 -33.40 -2.96 7.31
CA GLU A 587 -33.89 -1.72 6.74
C GLU A 587 -32.77 -0.98 5.99
N VAL A 588 -31.52 -1.01 6.49
CA VAL A 588 -30.31 -0.55 5.76
C VAL A 588 -30.14 -1.30 4.45
N LYS A 589 -30.31 -2.64 4.46
CA LYS A 589 -30.23 -3.46 3.24
C LYS A 589 -31.36 -3.17 2.24
N LYS A 590 -32.56 -2.82 2.74
CA LYS A 590 -33.71 -2.41 1.90
C LYS A 590 -33.55 -0.98 1.35
N LEU A 591 -33.04 -0.05 2.14
CA LEU A 591 -32.79 1.33 1.73
C LEU A 591 -31.64 1.43 0.71
N ALA A 592 -30.74 0.45 0.70
CA ALA A 592 -29.67 0.30 -0.27
C ALA A 592 -30.08 -0.48 -1.54
N CYS A 593 -31.32 -0.99 -1.65
CA CYS A 593 -31.74 -1.72 -2.85
C CYS A 593 -32.20 -0.77 -3.96
N ARG A 594 -31.80 -1.09 -5.19
CA ARG A 594 -32.02 -0.27 -6.38
C ARG A 594 -33.51 -0.07 -6.66
N GLU A 595 -34.34 -1.06 -6.35
CA GLU A 595 -35.79 -1.04 -6.57
C GLU A 595 -36.49 0.02 -5.70
N TYR A 596 -36.08 0.18 -4.44
CA TYR A 596 -36.65 1.17 -3.52
C TYR A 596 -36.28 2.61 -3.93
N LEU A 597 -35.03 2.82 -4.33
CA LEU A 597 -34.54 4.11 -4.85
C LEU A 597 -35.28 4.56 -6.13
N LEU A 598 -35.62 3.61 -7.01
CA LEU A 598 -36.36 3.91 -8.24
C LEU A 598 -37.83 4.30 -7.95
N GLU A 599 -38.46 3.69 -6.96
CA GLU A 599 -39.86 3.96 -6.57
C GLU A 599 -40.04 5.37 -5.97
N VAL A 600 -39.12 5.81 -5.12
CA VAL A 600 -39.12 7.14 -4.50
C VAL A 600 -38.90 8.25 -5.55
N VAL A 601 -37.98 8.04 -6.49
CA VAL A 601 -37.71 8.99 -7.58
C VAL A 601 -38.93 9.13 -8.51
N ARG A 602 -39.72 8.06 -8.73
CA ARG A 602 -40.98 8.13 -9.51
C ARG A 602 -42.03 9.04 -8.87
N GLN A 603 -42.22 8.96 -7.54
CA GLN A 603 -43.23 9.76 -6.87
C GLN A 603 -42.91 11.26 -6.88
N VAL A 604 -41.63 11.61 -6.69
CA VAL A 604 -41.16 13.00 -6.72
C VAL A 604 -41.15 13.56 -8.15
N ALA A 605 -40.89 12.75 -9.17
CA ALA A 605 -40.88 13.21 -10.56
C ALA A 605 -42.22 13.82 -11.01
N LEU A 606 -43.34 13.42 -10.40
CA LEU A 606 -44.68 13.92 -10.74
C LEU A 606 -44.90 15.40 -10.39
N THR A 607 -44.09 15.97 -9.48
CA THR A 607 -44.22 17.36 -9.00
C THR A 607 -43.28 18.34 -9.72
N ILE A 608 -42.45 17.85 -10.66
CA ILE A 608 -41.43 18.63 -11.38
C ILE A 608 -41.94 19.11 -12.75
N LYS A 609 -41.42 20.26 -13.23
CA LYS A 609 -41.77 20.87 -14.52
C LYS A 609 -41.44 19.94 -15.71
N THR A 610 -42.19 20.10 -16.81
CA THR A 610 -42.43 19.08 -17.85
C THR A 610 -41.18 18.54 -18.55
N THR A 611 -40.19 19.37 -18.90
CA THR A 611 -39.00 18.89 -19.64
C THR A 611 -38.04 18.10 -18.75
N GLU A 612 -37.88 18.50 -17.50
CA GLU A 612 -37.00 17.83 -16.52
C GLU A 612 -37.64 16.52 -16.01
N ARG A 613 -38.97 16.54 -15.81
CA ARG A 613 -39.76 15.34 -15.49
C ARG A 613 -39.63 14.25 -16.56
N TYR A 614 -39.57 14.63 -17.84
CA TYR A 614 -39.40 13.69 -18.95
C TYR A 614 -38.03 12.98 -18.93
N HIS A 615 -36.93 13.73 -18.76
CA HIS A 615 -35.59 13.14 -18.64
C HIS A 615 -35.41 12.32 -17.36
N LEU A 616 -36.06 12.72 -16.26
CA LEU A 616 -36.05 11.99 -14.99
C LEU A 616 -36.81 10.66 -15.07
N LEU A 617 -38.02 10.65 -15.62
CA LEU A 617 -38.82 9.43 -15.79
C LEU A 617 -38.22 8.48 -16.84
N LYS A 618 -37.52 9.00 -17.86
CA LYS A 618 -36.82 8.19 -18.87
C LYS A 618 -35.63 7.43 -18.27
N LYS A 619 -34.86 8.07 -17.38
CA LYS A 619 -33.77 7.40 -16.63
C LYS A 619 -34.32 6.33 -15.68
N VAL A 620 -35.38 6.64 -14.94
CA VAL A 620 -35.98 5.69 -13.99
C VAL A 620 -36.63 4.48 -14.68
N ASN A 621 -37.26 4.65 -15.86
CA ASN A 621 -37.82 3.54 -16.64
C ASN A 621 -36.76 2.65 -17.29
N ASN A 622 -35.53 3.14 -17.43
CA ASN A 622 -34.37 2.35 -17.85
C ASN A 622 -33.60 1.76 -16.64
N GLY A 623 -34.12 1.95 -15.42
CA GLY A 623 -33.47 1.52 -14.17
C GLY A 623 -32.24 2.35 -13.80
N GLU A 624 -32.03 3.49 -14.42
CA GLU A 624 -30.91 4.38 -14.16
C GLU A 624 -31.32 5.48 -13.17
N LEU A 625 -30.47 5.75 -12.18
CA LEU A 625 -30.64 6.86 -11.26
C LEU A 625 -29.94 8.13 -11.82
N PRO A 626 -30.53 9.34 -11.72
CA PRO A 626 -29.94 10.56 -12.29
C PRO A 626 -28.61 10.96 -11.64
N SER A 627 -27.76 11.67 -12.39
CA SER A 627 -26.44 12.14 -11.96
C SER A 627 -26.42 13.13 -10.77
N GLY A 628 -27.59 13.49 -10.23
CA GLY A 628 -27.77 14.24 -8.99
C GLY A 628 -28.06 13.38 -7.75
N THR A 629 -28.05 12.04 -7.86
CA THR A 629 -28.29 11.17 -6.70
C THR A 629 -27.22 11.21 -5.62
N LYS A 630 -26.09 11.83 -5.91
CA LYS A 630 -25.05 12.25 -4.96
C LYS A 630 -25.51 13.26 -3.88
N TYR A 631 -26.72 13.81 -4.00
CA TYR A 631 -27.38 14.58 -2.93
C TYR A 631 -28.32 13.74 -2.05
N PHE A 632 -28.43 12.43 -2.30
CA PHE A 632 -29.16 11.50 -1.43
C PHE A 632 -28.16 10.78 -0.52
N PRO A 633 -28.40 10.75 0.80
CA PRO A 633 -27.45 10.18 1.76
C PRO A 633 -27.55 8.65 1.78
N ALA A 634 -26.40 7.97 1.71
CA ALA A 634 -26.11 6.70 2.41
C ALA A 634 -24.68 6.25 2.06
N LEU A 635 -23.71 6.52 2.95
CA LEU A 635 -22.33 6.04 2.85
C LEU A 635 -22.14 4.80 3.72
N ALA A 636 -21.73 3.66 3.15
CA ALA A 636 -21.00 2.60 3.87
C ALA A 636 -20.36 1.56 2.93
N ASN A 637 -19.02 1.54 2.91
CA ASN A 637 -18.17 0.31 2.86
C ASN A 637 -16.66 0.59 3.12
N TYR A 638 -16.26 1.84 3.41
CA TYR A 638 -14.85 2.25 3.48
C TYR A 638 -14.22 2.26 4.88
N ALA A 639 -15.02 2.27 5.95
CA ALA A 639 -14.49 2.41 7.32
C ALA A 639 -13.53 1.27 7.68
N ALA A 640 -13.92 0.01 7.42
CA ALA A 640 -13.15 -1.15 7.83
C ALA A 640 -11.76 -1.25 7.16
N VAL A 641 -11.57 -0.79 5.93
CA VAL A 641 -10.26 -0.87 5.25
C VAL A 641 -9.31 0.23 5.74
N LEU A 642 -9.84 1.44 5.93
CA LEU A 642 -9.06 2.57 6.45
C LEU A 642 -8.75 2.44 7.95
N ASP A 643 -9.62 1.79 8.73
CA ASP A 643 -9.37 1.51 10.15
C ASP A 643 -8.13 0.63 10.38
N ASN A 644 -7.77 -0.18 9.38
CA ASN A 644 -6.68 -1.15 9.44
C ASN A 644 -5.38 -0.70 8.75
N LEU A 645 -5.32 0.51 8.17
CA LEU A 645 -4.15 1.03 7.45
C LEU A 645 -3.72 2.43 7.90
N TYR A 646 -2.41 2.69 7.95
CA TYR A 646 -1.84 4.03 8.12
C TYR A 646 -1.39 4.57 6.75
N LEU A 647 -1.66 5.85 6.51
CA LEU A 647 -1.15 6.62 5.36
C LEU A 647 0.02 7.51 5.79
N PRO A 648 1.28 7.09 5.61
CA PRO A 648 2.41 8.00 5.62
C PRO A 648 2.37 8.90 4.38
N HIS A 649 2.14 10.20 4.61
CA HIS A 649 2.37 11.25 3.62
C HIS A 649 3.84 11.50 3.38
#